data_AF-A0A0A0MC12-F1
#
_entry.id   AF-A0A0A0MC12-F1
#
_cell.length_a   1.000
_cell.length_b   1.000
_cell.length_c   1.000
_cell.angle_alpha   90.00
_cell.angle_beta   90.00
_cell.angle_gamma   90.00
#
_symmetry.space_group_name_H-M   'P 1'
#
loop_
_entity.id
_entity.type
_entity.pdbx_description
1 polymer ?
#
loop_
_entity_poly.entity_id
_entity_poly.type
_entity_poly.pdbx_seq_one_letter_code
_entity_poly.pdbx_strand_id
1 'polypeptide(L)'
;MTVTQATGWLVLKFGGTSVSSRERWDTIGELARKRGGETGARVLVVVSALSGVTNELQAICEGDDMAARGAALAARHRAFAAELGLDPDVVLGDRLAVLESLLAAPAAVERPLEWKAEVLGQGELLSSTLGVAYLAAQGLDIGWCDARDWLLAEPMPNRSAWGERLSVNCRREPDPELGLRLAACPGQVLLTQGFLVRHPDGGTALLGRGGSDTSAAMFGALLRAQAVEIWTDVPGMFSANPREVPDARLLTRLDYAEAQEIATTGAKVLHPRSIRPCRRAGVPMAIRDTRRPELPGTRIDGGAGNVPGVKAISRRDGVVLVSMETIGMWQQVGFMSEVFDLYRRHGLSVDLIGSSETNVTISLDPSENLVTGNVLEALAADLAKVCRVKVIVPCTAITLVGRGMRSLLHRLSDVWATFGQERVHLVSQSSNDLNLTFVIDEADADGLLPILHAELIRSGAMPVLDAGVFGPSWRELDGALPPRPAPWWDGLRERLLEHARAGTPRYVYHLDTVRQRARDLRGTNAVDRCFFAIKANPHPVILATLVEEGFGLECVSAGELAHVFRCLPELSPSRVLFTPSFAPRREYEDAFARGVTVTIDNIEALERWPETWRGREAWLRLDLGRGDGHHAKVRTGGVAAKFGLPLARFEAFLQAARALELRITGLHAHLGSGIEHPQHWREVYGELVALADQVGTVESIDIGGGMSVPYTPDARPFDLAAWRAGLEEVKAACPGYQVVVEPGRYVVAEAGVLLLSVTQVVEKDGVHRIGADAGMNALMRPSIYDAWHGIHNLSRPADAPTRVFDVVGPICESGDVLGHARALPVDTEEDDVLLVADAGAYGMVMANTYNLRALPAEDVIE
;
A
#
# COMPACT_ATOMS: atom_id res chain seq x y z
N MET A 1 -49.58 19.64 -23.93
CA MET A 1 -48.19 19.87 -23.48
C MET A 1 -47.97 19.00 -22.26
N THR A 2 -47.35 17.85 -22.48
CA THR A 2 -47.10 16.79 -21.51
C THR A 2 -45.98 17.23 -20.57
N VAL A 3 -46.30 17.37 -19.28
CA VAL A 3 -45.30 17.50 -18.22
C VAL A 3 -44.59 16.16 -18.11
N THR A 4 -43.42 16.03 -18.74
CA THR A 4 -42.51 14.90 -18.54
C THR A 4 -42.02 14.96 -17.10
N GLN A 5 -42.51 14.05 -16.25
CA GLN A 5 -41.97 13.80 -14.91
C GLN A 5 -40.47 13.48 -15.04
N ALA A 6 -39.59 14.41 -14.64
CA ALA A 6 -38.18 14.09 -14.44
C ALA A 6 -38.05 13.25 -13.17
N THR A 7 -37.59 12.01 -13.34
CA THR A 7 -37.53 10.93 -12.34
C THR A 7 -36.15 10.91 -11.65
N GLY A 8 -36.02 11.51 -10.46
CA GLY A 8 -34.87 11.39 -9.56
C GLY A 8 -33.84 12.54 -9.61
N TRP A 9 -32.96 12.57 -8.59
CA TRP A 9 -31.90 13.59 -8.42
C TRP A 9 -30.50 12.96 -8.40
N LEU A 10 -29.50 13.69 -8.89
CA LEU A 10 -28.08 13.39 -8.70
C LEU A 10 -27.42 14.59 -8.02
N VAL A 11 -26.62 14.37 -6.97
CA VAL A 11 -25.91 15.46 -6.27
C VAL A 11 -24.43 15.40 -6.60
N LEU A 12 -23.87 16.47 -7.15
CA LEU A 12 -22.45 16.60 -7.48
C LEU A 12 -21.83 17.67 -6.59
N LYS A 13 -20.80 17.33 -5.83
CA LYS A 13 -20.09 18.28 -4.97
C LYS A 13 -18.71 18.57 -5.53
N PHE A 14 -18.35 19.84 -5.59
CA PHE A 14 -17.03 20.30 -6.01
C PHE A 14 -16.30 21.03 -4.88
N GLY A 15 -15.05 20.63 -4.61
CA GLY A 15 -14.18 21.27 -3.62
C GLY A 15 -13.67 22.64 -4.07
N GLY A 16 -13.01 23.37 -3.17
CA GLY A 16 -12.53 24.72 -3.47
C GLY A 16 -11.50 24.76 -4.60
N THR A 17 -10.61 23.76 -4.66
CA THR A 17 -9.69 23.59 -5.78
C THR A 17 -10.46 23.39 -7.08
N SER A 18 -11.52 22.57 -7.09
CA SER A 18 -12.37 22.29 -8.26
C SER A 18 -13.09 23.51 -8.85
N VAL A 19 -13.27 24.58 -8.08
CA VAL A 19 -13.99 25.79 -8.54
C VAL A 19 -13.08 27.01 -8.77
N SER A 20 -11.76 26.85 -8.69
CA SER A 20 -10.80 27.97 -8.70
C SER A 20 -10.17 28.32 -10.04
N SER A 21 -10.59 27.68 -11.14
CA SER A 21 -10.02 27.91 -12.48
C SER A 21 -11.07 27.71 -13.55
N ARG A 22 -10.96 28.42 -14.67
CA ARG A 22 -11.88 28.29 -15.80
C ARG A 22 -12.03 26.86 -16.34
N GLU A 23 -10.91 26.18 -16.60
CA GLU A 23 -10.88 24.81 -17.12
C GLU A 23 -11.74 23.86 -16.28
N ARG A 24 -11.68 23.99 -14.95
CA ARG A 24 -12.46 23.14 -14.05
C ARG A 24 -13.95 23.49 -14.06
N TRP A 25 -14.31 24.75 -14.27
CA TRP A 25 -15.72 25.12 -14.49
C TRP A 25 -16.27 24.59 -15.80
N ASP A 26 -15.44 24.52 -16.85
CA ASP A 26 -15.80 23.86 -18.11
C ASP A 26 -16.09 22.37 -17.84
N THR A 27 -15.20 21.69 -17.11
CA THR A 27 -15.40 20.30 -16.68
C THR A 27 -16.68 20.13 -15.85
N ILE A 28 -16.97 21.03 -14.92
CA ILE A 28 -18.22 21.00 -14.11
C ILE A 28 -19.45 21.06 -15.02
N GLY A 29 -19.45 21.95 -16.00
CA GLY A 29 -20.55 22.10 -16.96
C GLY A 29 -20.75 20.85 -17.83
N GLU A 30 -19.66 20.29 -18.34
CA GLU A 30 -19.69 19.03 -19.11
C GLU A 30 -20.18 17.85 -18.28
N LEU A 31 -19.69 17.70 -17.04
CA LEU A 31 -20.09 16.65 -16.13
C LEU A 31 -21.57 16.75 -15.77
N ALA A 32 -22.07 17.94 -15.43
CA ALA A 32 -23.47 18.14 -15.10
C ALA A 32 -24.39 17.78 -16.29
N ARG A 33 -24.02 18.20 -17.51
CA ARG A 33 -24.75 17.87 -18.74
C ARG A 33 -24.73 16.37 -19.04
N LYS A 34 -23.55 15.77 -19.00
CA LYS A 34 -23.35 14.34 -19.29
C LYS A 34 -24.12 13.46 -18.32
N ARG A 35 -23.99 13.72 -17.01
CA ARG A 35 -24.65 12.93 -15.96
C ARG A 35 -26.17 13.07 -15.98
N GLY A 36 -26.68 14.27 -16.22
CA GLY A 36 -28.12 14.48 -16.38
C GLY A 36 -28.67 13.71 -17.58
N GLY A 37 -27.95 13.71 -18.70
CA GLY A 37 -28.32 12.96 -19.90
C GLY A 37 -28.27 11.43 -19.73
N GLU A 38 -27.22 10.90 -19.09
CA GLU A 38 -27.03 9.47 -18.86
C GLU A 38 -28.07 8.87 -17.89
N THR A 39 -28.47 9.63 -16.87
CA THR A 39 -29.32 9.12 -15.78
C THR A 39 -30.80 9.52 -15.91
N GLY A 40 -31.12 10.50 -16.77
CA GLY A 40 -32.45 11.11 -16.83
C GLY A 40 -32.84 11.86 -15.55
N ALA A 41 -31.89 12.11 -14.64
CA ALA A 41 -32.09 12.78 -13.37
C ALA A 41 -31.76 14.28 -13.47
N ARG A 42 -32.38 15.08 -12.61
CA ARG A 42 -31.94 16.46 -12.38
C ARG A 42 -30.64 16.48 -11.58
N VAL A 43 -29.79 17.46 -11.86
CA VAL A 43 -28.46 17.56 -11.22
C VAL A 43 -28.45 18.72 -10.24
N LEU A 44 -28.09 18.46 -8.98
CA LEU A 44 -27.82 19.47 -7.96
C LEU A 44 -26.31 19.57 -7.74
N VAL A 45 -25.74 20.71 -8.10
CA VAL A 45 -24.32 21.04 -7.95
C VAL A 45 -24.11 21.80 -6.63
N VAL A 46 -23.29 21.26 -5.74
CA VAL A 46 -22.91 21.85 -4.46
C VAL A 46 -21.46 22.32 -4.55
N VAL A 47 -21.21 23.61 -4.34
CA VAL A 47 -19.87 24.19 -4.46
C VAL A 47 -19.32 24.69 -3.12
N SER A 48 -18.00 24.61 -2.96
CA SER A 48 -17.28 25.25 -1.86
C SER A 48 -16.83 26.66 -2.26
N ALA A 49 -16.32 27.45 -1.32
CA ALA A 49 -15.59 28.68 -1.65
C ALA A 49 -14.36 28.40 -2.53
N LEU A 50 -13.86 29.41 -3.26
CA LEU A 50 -12.61 29.27 -4.02
C LEU A 50 -11.44 28.90 -3.07
N SER A 51 -10.42 28.22 -3.59
CA SER A 51 -9.29 27.74 -2.80
C SER A 51 -8.65 28.85 -1.95
N GLY A 52 -8.54 28.64 -0.65
CA GLY A 52 -7.97 29.61 0.31
C GLY A 52 -8.91 30.75 0.75
N VAL A 53 -10.08 30.94 0.13
CA VAL A 53 -11.01 32.03 0.50
C VAL A 53 -11.56 31.86 1.92
N THR A 54 -11.96 30.65 2.31
CA THR A 54 -12.45 30.39 3.68
C THR A 54 -11.38 30.67 4.73
N ASN A 55 -10.11 30.37 4.45
CA ASN A 55 -9.00 30.65 5.37
C ASN A 55 -8.77 32.17 5.51
N GLU A 56 -8.84 32.91 4.41
CA GLU A 56 -8.76 34.38 4.47
C GLU A 56 -9.94 35.00 5.23
N LEU A 57 -11.16 34.51 5.01
CA LEU A 57 -12.33 34.94 5.77
C LEU A 57 -12.21 34.60 7.26
N GLN A 58 -11.58 33.46 7.60
CA GLN A 58 -11.30 33.11 8.98
C GLN A 58 -10.27 34.05 9.62
N ALA A 59 -9.19 34.38 8.91
CA ALA A 59 -8.18 35.35 9.37
C ALA A 59 -8.78 36.75 9.58
N ILE A 60 -9.68 37.18 8.68
CA ILE A 60 -10.46 38.42 8.84
C ILE A 60 -11.27 38.37 10.16
N CYS A 61 -11.92 37.25 10.45
CA CYS A 61 -12.69 37.09 11.69
C CYS A 61 -11.83 37.05 12.96
N GLU A 62 -10.51 36.86 12.84
CA GLU A 62 -9.57 36.83 13.96
C GLU A 62 -8.93 38.21 14.23
N GLY A 63 -9.23 39.22 13.41
CA GLY A 63 -8.90 40.63 13.66
C GLY A 63 -7.74 41.20 12.84
N ASP A 64 -7.17 40.43 11.91
CA ASP A 64 -6.05 40.87 11.07
C ASP A 64 -6.51 41.77 9.92
N ASP A 65 -6.17 43.08 9.98
CA ASP A 65 -6.31 44.06 8.88
C ASP A 65 -7.56 43.85 8.01
N MET A 66 -8.73 43.82 8.69
CA MET A 66 -10.01 43.38 8.12
C MET A 66 -10.38 44.10 6.81
N ALA A 67 -10.10 45.41 6.74
CA ALA A 67 -10.40 46.22 5.57
C ALA A 67 -9.50 45.87 4.38
N ALA A 68 -8.18 45.75 4.57
CA ALA A 68 -7.25 45.44 3.49
C ALA A 68 -7.44 44.02 2.97
N ARG A 69 -7.60 43.03 3.88
CA ARG A 69 -7.89 41.64 3.50
C ARG A 69 -9.22 41.51 2.77
N GLY A 70 -10.27 42.22 3.22
CA GLY A 70 -11.56 42.27 2.55
C GLY A 70 -11.46 42.84 1.12
N ALA A 71 -10.75 43.95 0.95
CA ALA A 71 -10.52 44.56 -0.37
C ALA A 71 -9.71 43.64 -1.31
N ALA A 72 -8.68 42.96 -0.79
CA ALA A 72 -7.90 42.00 -1.56
C ALA A 72 -8.74 40.80 -2.01
N LEU A 73 -9.64 40.30 -1.14
CA LEU A 73 -10.56 39.23 -1.46
C LEU A 73 -11.57 39.64 -2.53
N ALA A 74 -12.10 40.87 -2.46
CA ALA A 74 -12.97 41.43 -3.49
C ALA A 74 -12.25 41.56 -4.84
N ALA A 75 -11.02 42.08 -4.85
CA ALA A 75 -10.19 42.20 -6.06
C ALA A 75 -9.91 40.83 -6.70
N ARG A 76 -9.60 39.82 -5.88
CA ARG A 76 -9.38 38.44 -6.34
C ARG A 76 -10.60 37.86 -7.04
N HIS A 77 -11.80 38.04 -6.47
CA HIS A 77 -13.03 37.54 -7.09
C HIS A 77 -13.39 38.32 -8.37
N ARG A 78 -13.16 39.63 -8.41
CA ARG A 78 -13.35 40.43 -9.63
C ARG A 78 -12.42 39.99 -10.76
N ALA A 79 -11.14 39.75 -10.45
CA ALA A 79 -10.17 39.24 -11.42
C ALA A 79 -10.58 37.87 -11.97
N PHE A 80 -11.06 36.98 -11.10
CA PHE A 80 -11.52 35.65 -11.53
C PHE A 80 -12.80 35.72 -12.38
N ALA A 81 -13.75 36.62 -12.06
CA ALA A 81 -14.93 36.86 -12.90
C ALA A 81 -14.53 37.30 -14.33
N ALA A 82 -13.53 38.19 -14.43
CA ALA A 82 -13.00 38.64 -15.71
C ALA A 82 -12.29 37.51 -16.48
N GLU A 83 -11.55 36.62 -15.81
CA GLU A 83 -10.94 35.43 -16.41
C GLU A 83 -12.00 34.49 -17.04
N LEU A 84 -13.15 34.37 -16.38
CA LEU A 84 -14.31 33.62 -16.87
C LEU A 84 -15.06 34.34 -18.02
N GLY A 85 -14.66 35.56 -18.39
CA GLY A 85 -15.30 36.36 -19.43
C GLY A 85 -16.62 37.00 -18.99
N LEU A 86 -16.83 37.17 -17.68
CA LEU A 86 -18.01 37.81 -17.10
C LEU A 86 -17.72 39.25 -16.73
N ASP A 87 -18.75 40.10 -16.70
CA ASP A 87 -18.67 41.44 -16.11
C ASP A 87 -18.67 41.30 -14.56
N PRO A 88 -17.55 41.63 -13.89
CA PRO A 88 -17.43 41.41 -12.45
C PRO A 88 -18.42 42.22 -11.62
N ASP A 89 -18.73 43.45 -12.02
CA ASP A 89 -19.56 44.34 -11.22
C ASP A 89 -21.05 43.97 -11.37
N VAL A 90 -21.46 43.49 -12.55
CA VAL A 90 -22.81 42.97 -12.77
C VAL A 90 -23.04 41.67 -12.00
N VAL A 91 -22.06 40.75 -11.98
CA VAL A 91 -22.24 39.42 -11.38
C VAL A 91 -22.03 39.43 -9.87
N LEU A 92 -21.01 40.14 -9.37
CA LEU A 92 -20.58 40.09 -7.97
C LEU A 92 -20.90 41.34 -7.17
N GLY A 93 -21.23 42.47 -7.80
CA GLY A 93 -21.33 43.78 -7.15
C GLY A 93 -22.18 43.76 -5.88
N ASP A 94 -23.40 43.22 -5.95
CA ASP A 94 -24.32 43.13 -4.80
C ASP A 94 -23.74 42.28 -3.65
N ARG A 95 -23.06 41.18 -3.97
CA ARG A 95 -22.47 40.28 -2.96
C ARG A 95 -21.23 40.90 -2.31
N LEU A 96 -20.40 41.57 -3.09
CA LEU A 96 -19.24 42.28 -2.57
C LEU A 96 -19.65 43.46 -1.68
N ALA A 97 -20.72 44.19 -2.03
CA ALA A 97 -21.27 45.24 -1.19
C ALA A 97 -21.78 44.70 0.16
N VAL A 98 -22.39 43.51 0.18
CA VAL A 98 -22.78 42.82 1.44
C VAL A 98 -21.55 42.48 2.28
N LEU A 99 -20.50 41.93 1.68
CA LEU A 99 -19.25 41.63 2.40
C LEU A 99 -18.64 42.92 2.97
N GLU A 100 -18.51 43.98 2.18
CA GLU A 100 -17.98 45.28 2.63
C GLU A 100 -18.79 45.84 3.81
N SER A 101 -20.12 45.75 3.74
CA SER A 101 -21.02 46.16 4.83
C SER A 101 -20.81 45.33 6.11
N LEU A 102 -20.66 44.01 5.99
CA LEU A 102 -20.39 43.12 7.13
C LEU A 102 -19.05 43.45 7.81
N LEU A 103 -18.03 43.82 7.03
CA LEU A 103 -16.70 44.19 7.55
C LEU A 103 -16.68 45.59 8.19
N ALA A 104 -17.58 46.47 7.77
CA ALA A 104 -17.75 47.81 8.37
C ALA A 104 -18.67 47.83 9.60
N ALA A 105 -19.45 46.77 9.84
CA ALA A 105 -20.48 46.75 10.88
C ALA A 105 -19.90 46.54 12.30
N PRO A 106 -20.47 47.21 13.34
CA PRO A 106 -20.10 46.98 14.74
C PRO A 106 -20.52 45.60 15.28
N ALA A 107 -21.29 44.83 14.50
CA ALA A 107 -21.79 43.50 14.84
C ALA A 107 -20.69 42.48 15.17
N ALA A 108 -19.44 42.73 14.75
CA ALA A 108 -18.27 41.94 15.14
C ALA A 108 -18.05 41.92 16.67
N VAL A 109 -18.49 42.95 17.39
CA VAL A 109 -18.33 43.07 18.85
C VAL A 109 -19.58 42.61 19.60
N GLU A 110 -20.78 42.91 19.07
CA GLU A 110 -22.06 42.63 19.76
C GLU A 110 -22.52 41.17 19.62
N ARG A 111 -22.28 40.54 18.47
CA ARG A 111 -22.74 39.18 18.12
C ARG A 111 -21.65 38.43 17.33
N PRO A 112 -20.50 38.13 17.95
CA PRO A 112 -19.29 37.71 17.25
C PRO A 112 -19.45 36.38 16.49
N LEU A 113 -20.23 35.44 17.03
CA LEU A 113 -20.41 34.12 16.39
C LEU A 113 -21.36 34.17 15.20
N GLU A 114 -22.43 34.97 15.29
CA GLU A 114 -23.38 35.16 14.20
C GLU A 114 -22.76 35.99 13.08
N TRP A 115 -22.02 37.04 13.42
CA TRP A 115 -21.24 37.81 12.46
C TRP A 115 -20.21 36.93 11.75
N LYS A 116 -19.44 36.13 12.50
CA LYS A 116 -18.47 35.18 11.93
C LYS A 116 -19.14 34.18 10.98
N ALA A 117 -20.35 33.72 11.28
CA ALA A 117 -21.10 32.83 10.40
C ALA A 117 -21.48 33.50 9.07
N GLU A 118 -21.95 34.76 9.11
CA GLU A 118 -22.31 35.52 7.91
C GLU A 118 -21.09 35.88 7.04
N VAL A 119 -19.95 36.23 7.66
CA VAL A 119 -18.69 36.55 6.97
C VAL A 119 -18.12 35.31 6.28
N LEU A 120 -17.94 34.21 7.03
CA LEU A 120 -17.42 32.96 6.47
C LEU A 120 -18.32 32.44 5.33
N GLY A 121 -19.64 32.61 5.47
CA GLY A 121 -20.62 32.22 4.47
C GLY A 121 -20.49 32.94 3.12
N GLN A 122 -19.85 34.11 3.07
CA GLN A 122 -19.65 34.83 1.81
C GLN A 122 -18.79 34.06 0.82
N GLY A 123 -17.90 33.18 1.28
CA GLY A 123 -17.02 32.41 0.40
C GLY A 123 -17.80 31.56 -0.61
N GLU A 124 -18.73 30.73 -0.13
CA GLU A 124 -19.59 29.88 -0.96
C GLU A 124 -20.67 30.68 -1.71
N LEU A 125 -21.16 31.79 -1.15
CA LEU A 125 -22.09 32.67 -1.85
C LEU A 125 -21.44 33.29 -3.08
N LEU A 126 -20.22 33.81 -2.96
CA LEU A 126 -19.46 34.38 -4.08
C LEU A 126 -19.13 33.33 -5.15
N SER A 127 -18.65 32.14 -4.75
CA SER A 127 -18.29 31.09 -5.71
C SER A 127 -19.52 30.54 -6.44
N SER A 128 -20.64 30.36 -5.75
CA SER A 128 -21.89 29.89 -6.36
C SER A 128 -22.53 30.91 -7.30
N THR A 129 -22.48 32.21 -6.96
CA THR A 129 -22.94 33.29 -7.86
C THR A 129 -22.10 33.34 -9.14
N LEU A 130 -20.77 33.23 -9.03
CA LEU A 130 -19.90 33.15 -10.22
C LEU A 130 -20.19 31.92 -11.08
N GLY A 131 -20.31 30.76 -10.43
CA GLY A 131 -20.57 29.49 -11.10
C GLY A 131 -21.83 29.50 -11.93
N VAL A 132 -22.93 30.01 -11.37
CA VAL A 132 -24.22 30.03 -12.09
C VAL A 132 -24.16 30.98 -13.29
N ALA A 133 -23.54 32.16 -13.14
CA ALA A 133 -23.41 33.13 -14.21
C ALA A 133 -22.54 32.59 -15.36
N TYR A 134 -21.42 31.94 -15.03
CA TYR A 134 -20.53 31.34 -16.00
C TYR A 134 -21.21 30.19 -16.76
N LEU A 135 -21.79 29.22 -16.05
CA LEU A 135 -22.40 28.05 -16.66
C LEU A 135 -23.63 28.42 -17.51
N ALA A 136 -24.42 29.42 -17.08
CA ALA A 136 -25.51 29.96 -17.89
C ALA A 136 -24.99 30.62 -19.18
N ALA A 137 -23.88 31.38 -19.11
CA ALA A 137 -23.24 31.97 -20.29
C ALA A 137 -22.70 30.91 -21.27
N GLN A 138 -22.34 29.71 -20.78
CA GLN A 138 -21.97 28.55 -21.60
C GLN A 138 -23.20 27.75 -22.12
N GLY A 139 -24.42 28.27 -21.94
CA GLY A 139 -25.65 27.68 -22.46
C GLY A 139 -26.19 26.48 -21.66
N LEU A 140 -25.77 26.30 -20.41
CA LEU A 140 -26.36 25.28 -19.53
C LEU A 140 -27.69 25.78 -18.96
N ASP A 141 -28.73 24.94 -19.00
CA ASP A 141 -30.02 25.23 -18.34
C ASP A 141 -29.89 25.08 -16.82
N ILE A 142 -29.50 26.16 -16.16
CA ILE A 142 -29.08 26.18 -14.76
C ILE A 142 -29.83 27.23 -13.92
N GLY A 143 -30.22 26.86 -12.70
CA GLY A 143 -30.78 27.74 -11.69
C GLY A 143 -29.87 27.87 -10.46
N TRP A 144 -30.00 28.96 -9.70
CA TRP A 144 -29.32 29.16 -8.41
C TRP A 144 -30.31 28.97 -7.26
N CYS A 145 -29.90 28.27 -6.19
CA CYS A 145 -30.68 28.18 -4.97
C CYS A 145 -29.82 28.35 -3.71
N ASP A 146 -30.35 29.06 -2.71
CA ASP A 146 -29.65 29.30 -1.45
C ASP A 146 -29.78 28.08 -0.52
N ALA A 147 -28.66 27.51 -0.09
CA ALA A 147 -28.65 26.31 0.76
C ALA A 147 -29.42 26.49 2.08
N ARG A 148 -29.48 27.73 2.59
CA ARG A 148 -30.18 28.07 3.84
C ARG A 148 -31.70 27.99 3.71
N ASP A 149 -32.26 27.85 2.51
CA ASP A 149 -33.70 27.66 2.35
C ASP A 149 -34.11 26.18 2.45
N TRP A 150 -33.11 25.28 2.49
CA TRP A 150 -33.30 23.83 2.43
C TRP A 150 -32.66 23.09 3.60
N LEU A 151 -31.51 23.57 4.09
CA LEU A 151 -30.78 22.97 5.20
C LEU A 151 -31.05 23.75 6.49
N LEU A 152 -31.78 23.14 7.42
CA LEU A 152 -32.10 23.71 8.73
C LEU A 152 -31.19 23.10 9.80
N ALA A 153 -30.62 23.94 10.65
CA ALA A 153 -29.80 23.53 11.77
C ALA A 153 -30.67 22.92 12.89
N GLU A 154 -30.21 21.81 13.46
CA GLU A 154 -30.82 21.14 14.60
C GLU A 154 -29.99 21.36 15.88
N PRO A 155 -30.63 21.72 17.00
CA PRO A 155 -29.94 21.84 18.28
C PRO A 155 -29.43 20.48 18.75
N MET A 156 -28.20 20.43 19.26
CA MET A 156 -27.61 19.23 19.85
C MET A 156 -27.23 19.47 21.32
N PRO A 157 -27.44 18.49 22.21
CA PRO A 157 -27.07 18.64 23.61
C PRO A 157 -25.54 18.76 23.78
N ASN A 158 -25.11 19.44 24.84
CA ASN A 158 -23.72 19.54 25.28
C ASN A 158 -22.75 20.16 24.25
N ARG A 159 -23.19 21.18 23.50
CA ARG A 159 -22.33 21.95 22.59
C ARG A 159 -21.87 23.26 23.25
N SER A 160 -20.68 23.71 22.89
CA SER A 160 -20.24 25.07 23.20
C SER A 160 -21.00 26.07 22.33
N ALA A 161 -21.07 27.35 22.74
CA ALA A 161 -21.67 28.41 21.94
C ALA A 161 -21.09 28.47 20.50
N TRP A 162 -19.79 28.19 20.35
CA TRP A 162 -19.15 28.05 19.05
C TRP A 162 -19.76 26.91 18.22
N GLY A 163 -19.97 25.73 18.82
CA GLY A 163 -20.55 24.56 18.15
C GLY A 163 -22.02 24.75 17.77
N GLU A 164 -22.76 25.56 18.52
CA GLU A 164 -24.17 25.89 18.23
C GLU A 164 -24.35 26.81 17.02
N ARG A 165 -23.29 27.50 16.57
CA ARG A 165 -23.36 28.41 15.41
C ARG A 165 -22.46 28.03 14.24
N LEU A 166 -21.23 27.57 14.52
CA LEU A 166 -20.18 27.38 13.52
C LEU A 166 -19.88 25.90 13.23
N SER A 167 -20.52 24.96 13.93
CA SER A 167 -20.40 23.53 13.66
C SER A 167 -21.70 22.77 13.97
N VAL A 168 -22.78 23.25 13.38
CA VAL A 168 -24.12 22.72 13.61
C VAL A 168 -24.35 21.42 12.85
N ASN A 169 -25.46 20.76 13.16
CA ASN A 169 -25.94 19.57 12.48
C ASN A 169 -27.28 19.87 11.80
N CYS A 170 -27.70 19.05 10.84
CA CYS A 170 -28.96 19.26 10.11
C CYS A 170 -29.86 18.04 10.16
N ARG A 171 -31.15 18.28 9.88
CA ARG A 171 -32.12 17.24 9.60
C ARG A 171 -31.65 16.38 8.44
N ARG A 172 -31.77 15.06 8.61
CA ARG A 172 -31.19 14.05 7.71
C ARG A 172 -32.23 13.13 7.10
N GLU A 173 -33.49 13.32 7.45
CA GLU A 173 -34.59 12.45 7.05
C GLU A 173 -35.19 12.93 5.73
N PRO A 174 -35.54 12.02 4.80
CA PRO A 174 -36.17 12.40 3.55
C PRO A 174 -37.41 13.27 3.77
N ASP A 175 -37.51 14.35 3.01
CA ASP A 175 -38.63 15.27 3.07
C ASP A 175 -39.25 15.41 1.67
N PRO A 176 -40.33 14.66 1.37
CA PRO A 176 -40.94 14.66 0.04
C PRO A 176 -41.46 16.03 -0.40
N GLU A 177 -41.93 16.86 0.54
CA GLU A 177 -42.45 18.20 0.25
C GLU A 177 -41.33 19.14 -0.16
N LEU A 178 -40.20 19.07 0.56
CA LEU A 178 -38.99 19.81 0.24
C LEU A 178 -38.40 19.39 -1.11
N GLY A 179 -38.44 18.09 -1.43
CA GLY A 179 -38.04 17.57 -2.75
C GLY A 179 -38.92 18.07 -3.90
N LEU A 180 -40.24 18.18 -3.70
CA LEU A 180 -41.16 18.75 -4.69
C LEU A 180 -40.92 20.24 -4.90
N ARG A 181 -40.65 20.99 -3.82
CA ARG A 181 -40.33 22.42 -3.88
C ARG A 181 -39.03 22.67 -4.65
N LEU A 182 -37.99 21.87 -4.40
CA LEU A 182 -36.73 21.94 -5.15
C LEU A 182 -36.95 21.54 -6.61
N ALA A 183 -37.83 20.56 -6.87
CA ALA A 183 -38.21 20.16 -8.22
C ALA A 183 -39.00 21.24 -8.98
N ALA A 184 -39.60 22.20 -8.29
CA ALA A 184 -40.27 23.34 -8.91
C ALA A 184 -39.31 24.49 -9.31
N CYS A 185 -38.08 24.50 -8.80
CA CYS A 185 -37.07 25.49 -9.21
C CYS A 185 -36.73 25.31 -10.70
N PRO A 186 -36.62 26.41 -11.47
CA PRO A 186 -36.29 26.36 -12.90
C PRO A 186 -34.86 25.87 -13.13
N GLY A 187 -34.64 25.19 -14.27
CA GLY A 187 -33.34 24.67 -14.71
C GLY A 187 -33.17 23.16 -14.51
N GLN A 188 -32.68 22.44 -15.52
CA GLN A 188 -32.30 21.03 -15.38
C GLN A 188 -31.16 20.80 -14.37
N VAL A 189 -30.28 21.79 -14.23
CA VAL A 189 -29.22 21.83 -13.23
C VAL A 189 -29.53 22.91 -12.18
N LEU A 190 -29.34 22.61 -10.90
CA LEU A 190 -29.39 23.60 -9.83
C LEU A 190 -28.01 23.74 -9.19
N LEU A 191 -27.60 24.96 -8.87
CA LEU A 191 -26.35 25.25 -8.19
C LEU A 191 -26.64 25.85 -6.81
N THR A 192 -26.05 25.26 -5.78
CA THR A 192 -26.19 25.69 -4.39
C THR A 192 -24.86 25.69 -3.64
N GLN A 193 -24.87 26.25 -2.44
CA GLN A 193 -23.69 26.37 -1.58
C GLN A 193 -23.51 25.11 -0.73
N GLY A 194 -22.26 24.71 -0.51
CA GLY A 194 -21.88 23.88 0.62
C GLY A 194 -21.80 24.69 1.92
N PHE A 195 -21.55 24.02 3.05
CA PHE A 195 -21.17 24.62 4.34
C PHE A 195 -22.25 25.44 5.07
N LEU A 196 -23.12 26.14 4.35
CA LEU A 196 -24.17 27.04 4.82
C LEU A 196 -25.46 26.33 5.20
N VAL A 197 -26.05 26.73 6.32
CA VAL A 197 -27.36 26.26 6.79
C VAL A 197 -28.11 27.38 7.53
N ARG A 198 -29.42 27.24 7.67
CA ARG A 198 -30.28 28.18 8.39
C ARG A 198 -30.36 27.81 9.86
N HIS A 199 -30.05 28.77 10.72
CA HIS A 199 -30.24 28.63 12.15
C HIS A 199 -31.72 28.86 12.53
N PRO A 200 -32.24 28.24 13.62
CA PRO A 200 -33.63 28.44 14.06
C PRO A 200 -34.04 29.89 14.34
N ASP A 201 -33.10 30.81 14.57
CA ASP A 201 -33.35 32.25 14.73
C ASP A 201 -33.50 33.00 13.39
N GLY A 202 -33.41 32.30 12.26
CA GLY A 202 -33.49 32.86 10.92
C GLY A 202 -32.14 33.28 10.31
N GLY A 203 -31.06 33.35 11.09
CA GLY A 203 -29.73 33.73 10.61
C GLY A 203 -28.92 32.57 9.99
N THR A 204 -27.70 32.85 9.56
CA THR A 204 -26.78 31.83 9.01
C THR A 204 -26.06 31.06 10.11
N ALA A 205 -25.98 29.74 9.97
CA ALA A 205 -25.11 28.86 10.72
C ALA A 205 -24.26 28.01 9.77
N LEU A 206 -23.18 27.42 10.28
CA LEU A 206 -22.21 26.67 9.48
C LEU A 206 -22.07 25.22 9.97
N LEU A 207 -21.82 24.31 9.03
CA LEU A 207 -21.61 22.88 9.33
C LEU A 207 -20.22 22.57 9.92
N GLY A 208 -19.30 23.54 9.93
CA GLY A 208 -17.91 23.35 10.34
C GLY A 208 -17.04 22.68 9.27
N ARG A 209 -15.90 22.10 9.67
CA ARG A 209 -14.97 21.42 8.76
C ARG A 209 -15.67 20.33 7.93
N GLY A 210 -15.31 20.24 6.66
CA GLY A 210 -15.96 19.33 5.70
C GLY A 210 -17.44 19.63 5.47
N GLY A 211 -17.87 20.87 5.73
CA GLY A 211 -19.26 21.28 5.62
C GLY A 211 -19.83 21.07 4.21
N SER A 212 -19.07 21.31 3.15
CA SER A 212 -19.56 21.11 1.77
C SER A 212 -19.83 19.65 1.43
N ASP A 213 -18.98 18.70 1.87
CA ASP A 213 -19.26 17.26 1.70
C ASP A 213 -20.51 16.87 2.50
N THR A 214 -20.63 17.43 3.70
CA THR A 214 -21.78 17.20 4.57
C THR A 214 -23.05 17.75 3.93
N SER A 215 -23.04 18.96 3.36
CA SER A 215 -24.18 19.55 2.64
C SER A 215 -24.63 18.66 1.48
N ALA A 216 -23.69 18.19 0.65
CA ALA A 216 -24.01 17.32 -0.48
C ALA A 216 -24.65 16.00 -0.04
N ALA A 217 -24.14 15.40 1.04
CA ALA A 217 -24.76 14.21 1.62
C ALA A 217 -26.14 14.48 2.24
N MET A 218 -26.34 15.63 2.88
CA MET A 218 -27.65 16.02 3.41
C MET A 218 -28.66 16.21 2.27
N PHE A 219 -28.30 16.92 1.20
CA PHE A 219 -29.15 17.04 0.02
C PHE A 219 -29.45 15.69 -0.62
N GLY A 220 -28.44 14.82 -0.74
CA GLY A 220 -28.62 13.46 -1.24
C GLY A 220 -29.63 12.66 -0.42
N ALA A 221 -29.54 12.75 0.91
CA ALA A 221 -30.47 12.09 1.83
C ALA A 221 -31.89 12.69 1.78
N LEU A 222 -32.01 14.03 1.79
CA LEU A 222 -33.29 14.75 1.73
C LEU A 222 -34.07 14.42 0.46
N LEU A 223 -33.37 14.36 -0.68
CA LEU A 223 -33.95 14.13 -2.00
C LEU A 223 -34.09 12.65 -2.36
N ARG A 224 -33.57 11.73 -1.54
CA ARG A 224 -33.31 10.32 -1.92
C ARG A 224 -32.69 10.24 -3.31
N ALA A 225 -31.60 10.98 -3.49
CA ALA A 225 -30.87 11.04 -4.75
C ALA A 225 -30.42 9.65 -5.19
N GLN A 226 -30.27 9.46 -6.50
CA GLN A 226 -29.75 8.22 -7.08
C GLN A 226 -28.30 7.98 -6.65
N ALA A 227 -27.51 9.04 -6.53
CA ALA A 227 -26.16 9.02 -5.96
C ALA A 227 -25.71 10.42 -5.51
N VAL A 228 -24.67 10.45 -4.66
CA VAL A 228 -23.90 11.65 -4.32
C VAL A 228 -22.46 11.47 -4.80
N GLU A 229 -22.01 12.32 -5.71
CA GLU A 229 -20.63 12.30 -6.21
C GLU A 229 -19.82 13.45 -5.60
N ILE A 230 -18.70 13.12 -4.98
CA ILE A 230 -17.74 14.05 -4.38
C ILE A 230 -16.55 14.15 -5.34
N TRP A 231 -16.46 15.27 -6.04
CA TRP A 231 -15.41 15.58 -7.00
C TRP A 231 -14.30 16.38 -6.31
N THR A 232 -13.09 15.81 -6.34
CA THR A 232 -11.90 16.34 -5.68
C THR A 232 -10.68 16.24 -6.62
N ASP A 233 -9.47 16.44 -6.10
CA ASP A 233 -8.20 16.38 -6.83
C ASP A 233 -7.48 15.02 -6.73
N VAL A 234 -8.07 14.09 -5.97
CA VAL A 234 -7.65 12.69 -5.86
C VAL A 234 -8.72 11.76 -6.47
N PRO A 235 -8.31 10.66 -7.11
CA PRO A 235 -9.24 9.77 -7.80
C PRO A 235 -10.12 8.96 -6.85
N GLY A 236 -9.75 8.79 -5.59
CA GLY A 236 -10.55 8.06 -4.63
C GLY A 236 -9.83 7.86 -3.29
N MET A 237 -10.34 6.91 -2.51
CA MET A 237 -9.69 6.43 -1.29
C MET A 237 -8.68 5.34 -1.66
N PHE A 238 -7.55 5.30 -0.96
CA PHE A 238 -6.47 4.34 -1.22
C PHE A 238 -6.22 3.46 0.00
N SER A 239 -5.58 2.31 -0.21
CA SER A 239 -5.21 1.38 0.86
C SER A 239 -4.12 1.91 1.80
N ALA A 240 -3.42 2.99 1.43
CA ALA A 240 -2.56 3.80 2.29
C ALA A 240 -2.47 5.23 1.72
N ASN A 241 -1.86 6.17 2.45
CA ASN A 241 -1.59 7.51 1.91
C ASN A 241 -0.64 7.41 0.69
N PRO A 242 -1.09 7.76 -0.54
CA PRO A 242 -0.27 7.58 -1.74
C PRO A 242 1.02 8.39 -1.79
N ARG A 243 1.10 9.47 -0.99
CA ARG A 243 2.30 10.31 -0.89
C ARG A 243 3.43 9.63 -0.11
N GLU A 244 3.07 8.76 0.82
CA GLU A 244 4.02 7.99 1.64
C GLU A 244 4.23 6.58 1.07
N VAL A 245 3.17 5.99 0.51
CA VAL A 245 3.17 4.64 -0.05
C VAL A 245 2.74 4.70 -1.52
N PRO A 246 3.69 4.82 -2.48
CA PRO A 246 3.35 4.87 -3.90
C PRO A 246 2.64 3.61 -4.43
N ASP A 247 2.80 2.48 -3.73
CA ASP A 247 2.13 1.20 -4.00
C ASP A 247 0.73 1.09 -3.41
N ALA A 248 0.22 2.16 -2.77
CA ALA A 248 -1.14 2.21 -2.30
C ALA A 248 -2.13 1.98 -3.45
N ARG A 249 -3.08 1.08 -3.24
CA ARG A 249 -4.08 0.65 -4.22
C ARG A 249 -5.34 1.50 -4.10
N LEU A 250 -5.90 1.92 -5.23
CA LEU A 250 -7.21 2.58 -5.26
C LEU A 250 -8.27 1.62 -4.73
N LEU A 251 -9.08 2.05 -3.77
CA LEU A 251 -10.22 1.26 -3.27
C LEU A 251 -11.41 1.55 -4.18
N THR A 252 -11.72 0.64 -5.09
CA THR A 252 -12.76 0.83 -6.11
C THR A 252 -14.16 0.76 -5.51
N ARG A 253 -14.35 -0.07 -4.47
CA ARG A 253 -15.62 -0.23 -3.79
C ARG A 253 -15.48 -0.48 -2.28
N LEU A 254 -16.28 0.22 -1.49
CA LEU A 254 -16.30 0.11 -0.02
C LEU A 254 -17.74 0.08 0.52
N ASP A 255 -17.92 -0.56 1.68
CA ASP A 255 -19.13 -0.35 2.47
C ASP A 255 -19.07 0.97 3.24
N TYR A 256 -20.23 1.52 3.60
CA TYR A 256 -20.31 2.74 4.38
C TYR A 256 -19.57 2.66 5.72
N ALA A 257 -19.60 1.52 6.40
CA ALA A 257 -18.93 1.39 7.70
C ALA A 257 -17.41 1.41 7.55
N GLU A 258 -16.87 0.77 6.51
CA GLU A 258 -15.44 0.78 6.22
C GLU A 258 -14.98 2.17 5.79
N ALA A 259 -15.70 2.79 4.85
CA ALA A 259 -15.40 4.16 4.43
C ALA A 259 -15.46 5.15 5.61
N GLN A 260 -16.36 4.93 6.57
CA GLN A 260 -16.47 5.73 7.79
C GLN A 260 -15.19 5.62 8.63
N GLU A 261 -14.70 4.41 8.86
CA GLU A 261 -13.48 4.16 9.64
C GLU A 261 -12.21 4.66 8.93
N ILE A 262 -12.11 4.50 7.61
CA ILE A 262 -10.97 5.04 6.84
C ILE A 262 -10.96 6.58 6.90
N ALA A 263 -12.12 7.21 6.76
CA ALA A 263 -12.24 8.67 6.82
C ALA A 263 -11.93 9.24 8.22
N THR A 264 -12.25 8.53 9.30
CA THR A 264 -11.99 9.00 10.68
C THR A 264 -10.54 8.84 11.11
N THR A 265 -9.85 7.82 10.59
CA THR A 265 -8.51 7.42 11.06
C THR A 265 -7.36 8.15 10.36
N GLY A 266 -7.63 8.94 9.31
CA GLY A 266 -6.60 9.80 8.70
C GLY A 266 -6.74 10.07 7.21
N ALA A 267 -7.64 9.40 6.49
CA ALA A 267 -7.82 9.65 5.06
C ALA A 267 -8.60 10.95 4.81
N LYS A 268 -7.87 12.05 4.55
CA LYS A 268 -8.42 13.40 4.29
C LYS A 268 -9.10 13.56 2.92
N VAL A 269 -9.78 12.53 2.41
CA VAL A 269 -10.42 12.53 1.09
C VAL A 269 -11.91 12.86 1.18
N LEU A 270 -12.58 12.35 2.22
CA LEU A 270 -14.01 12.53 2.45
C LEU A 270 -14.23 12.86 3.92
N HIS A 271 -15.02 13.89 4.22
CA HIS A 271 -15.29 14.20 5.62
C HIS A 271 -16.18 13.13 6.29
N PRO A 272 -15.82 12.54 7.45
CA PRO A 272 -16.58 11.50 8.14
C PRO A 272 -18.07 11.78 8.33
N ARG A 273 -18.45 13.05 8.53
CA ARG A 273 -19.85 13.46 8.77
C ARG A 273 -20.76 13.32 7.55
N SER A 274 -20.22 13.23 6.34
CA SER A 274 -21.01 13.11 5.10
C SER A 274 -21.51 11.69 4.85
N ILE A 275 -20.89 10.67 5.44
CA ILE A 275 -21.24 9.26 5.17
C ILE A 275 -22.57 8.86 5.83
N ARG A 276 -22.78 9.28 7.08
CA ARG A 276 -23.95 8.87 7.88
C ARG A 276 -25.32 9.26 7.25
N PRO A 277 -25.53 10.48 6.71
CA PRO A 277 -26.78 10.83 6.01
C PRO A 277 -27.08 9.88 4.85
N CYS A 278 -26.12 9.68 3.95
CA CYS A 278 -26.24 8.78 2.80
C CYS A 278 -26.49 7.32 3.22
N ARG A 279 -25.75 6.81 4.20
CA ARG A 279 -25.93 5.46 4.75
C ARG A 279 -27.35 5.22 5.26
N ARG A 280 -27.93 6.17 6.02
CA ARG A 280 -29.30 6.03 6.56
C ARG A 280 -30.36 6.09 5.47
N ALA A 281 -30.14 6.90 4.44
CA ALA A 281 -31.07 7.04 3.32
C ALA A 281 -30.90 5.94 2.24
N GLY A 282 -29.83 5.13 2.32
CA GLY A 282 -29.49 4.13 1.31
C GLY A 282 -28.96 4.73 -0.01
N VAL A 283 -28.44 5.96 0.03
CA VAL A 283 -27.97 6.70 -1.15
C VAL A 283 -26.48 6.45 -1.38
N PRO A 284 -26.07 5.80 -2.48
CA PRO A 284 -24.66 5.51 -2.74
C PRO A 284 -23.85 6.79 -2.92
N MET A 285 -22.59 6.75 -2.51
CA MET A 285 -21.63 7.83 -2.70
C MET A 285 -20.53 7.42 -3.66
N ALA A 286 -19.94 8.38 -4.38
CA ALA A 286 -18.75 8.16 -5.19
C ALA A 286 -17.74 9.27 -4.96
N ILE A 287 -16.46 8.94 -4.91
CA ILE A 287 -15.35 9.90 -4.88
C ILE A 287 -14.63 9.82 -6.22
N ARG A 288 -14.40 10.97 -6.87
CA ARG A 288 -13.79 11.06 -8.20
C ARG A 288 -12.83 12.22 -8.36
N ASP A 289 -11.92 12.10 -9.34
CA ASP A 289 -10.98 13.15 -9.73
C ASP A 289 -11.61 14.10 -10.74
N THR A 290 -11.61 15.39 -10.43
CA THR A 290 -12.09 16.44 -11.35
C THR A 290 -11.19 16.56 -12.58
N ARG A 291 -9.88 16.26 -12.46
CA ARG A 291 -8.91 16.37 -13.56
C ARG A 291 -8.88 15.15 -14.47
N ARG A 292 -9.30 13.99 -13.94
CA ARG A 292 -9.30 12.70 -14.62
C ARG A 292 -10.67 12.01 -14.46
N PRO A 293 -11.74 12.56 -15.07
CA PRO A 293 -13.10 12.05 -14.87
C PRO A 293 -13.35 10.64 -15.41
N GLU A 294 -12.44 10.12 -16.23
CA GLU A 294 -12.44 8.77 -16.79
C GLU A 294 -12.05 7.69 -15.77
N LEU A 295 -11.34 8.06 -14.69
CA LEU A 295 -10.98 7.12 -13.66
C LEU A 295 -12.24 6.64 -12.90
N PRO A 296 -12.32 5.35 -12.54
CA PRO A 296 -13.52 4.78 -11.91
C PRO A 296 -13.82 5.40 -10.53
N GLY A 297 -12.74 5.75 -9.81
CA GLY A 297 -12.75 6.28 -8.46
C GLY A 297 -13.21 5.29 -7.40
N THR A 298 -13.70 5.79 -6.27
CA THR A 298 -14.18 4.96 -5.15
C THR A 298 -15.69 5.06 -5.02
N ARG A 299 -16.40 3.92 -5.10
CA ARG A 299 -17.84 3.83 -4.84
C ARG A 299 -18.10 3.31 -3.42
N ILE A 300 -18.98 3.98 -2.69
CA ILE A 300 -19.38 3.62 -1.32
C ILE A 300 -20.87 3.28 -1.33
N ASP A 301 -21.22 2.03 -1.05
CA ASP A 301 -22.61 1.56 -1.02
C ASP A 301 -22.81 0.37 -0.07
N GLY A 302 -24.08 0.04 0.23
CA GLY A 302 -24.42 -1.06 1.14
C GLY A 302 -24.41 -2.45 0.50
N GLY A 303 -24.00 -2.55 -0.77
CA GLY A 303 -23.95 -3.80 -1.53
C GLY A 303 -22.54 -4.25 -1.86
N ALA A 304 -21.51 -3.63 -1.28
CA ALA A 304 -20.13 -4.07 -1.44
C ALA A 304 -20.01 -5.51 -0.91
N GLY A 305 -19.39 -6.40 -1.70
CA GLY A 305 -19.12 -7.76 -1.26
C GLY A 305 -18.32 -7.74 0.06
N ASN A 306 -18.67 -8.62 0.99
CA ASN A 306 -17.98 -8.77 2.27
C ASN A 306 -16.63 -9.47 2.05
N VAL A 307 -15.68 -8.81 1.36
CA VAL A 307 -14.30 -9.28 1.23
C VAL A 307 -13.64 -9.14 2.61
N PRO A 308 -13.33 -10.25 3.31
CA PRO A 308 -12.63 -10.20 4.58
C PRO A 308 -11.17 -9.81 4.31
N GLY A 309 -10.59 -8.97 5.16
CA GLY A 309 -9.26 -8.44 4.93
C GLY A 309 -9.11 -7.02 5.44
N VAL A 310 -7.86 -6.61 5.66
CA VAL A 310 -7.47 -5.21 5.80
C VAL A 310 -7.64 -4.56 4.43
N LYS A 311 -8.36 -3.45 4.37
CA LYS A 311 -8.60 -2.66 3.16
C LYS A 311 -7.69 -1.44 3.10
N ALA A 312 -7.45 -0.82 4.26
CA ALA A 312 -6.57 0.33 4.36
C ALA A 312 -5.74 0.34 5.63
N ILE A 313 -4.61 1.01 5.57
CA ILE A 313 -3.77 1.39 6.70
C ILE A 313 -3.60 2.92 6.70
N SER A 314 -3.75 3.55 7.84
CA SER A 314 -3.62 4.99 8.01
C SER A 314 -2.73 5.33 9.20
N ARG A 315 -2.10 6.50 9.13
CA ARG A 315 -1.26 7.07 10.18
C ARG A 315 -1.85 8.43 10.60
N ARG A 316 -1.90 8.69 11.91
CA ARG A 316 -2.30 9.99 12.46
C ARG A 316 -1.35 10.38 13.59
N ASP A 317 -0.62 11.46 13.37
CA ASP A 317 0.40 12.01 14.27
C ASP A 317 -0.19 12.99 15.29
N GLY A 318 0.60 13.38 16.30
CA GLY A 318 0.16 14.33 17.33
C GLY A 318 -0.89 13.78 18.30
N VAL A 319 -0.97 12.46 18.45
CA VAL A 319 -1.85 11.81 19.42
C VAL A 319 -1.27 11.98 20.81
N VAL A 320 -2.12 12.38 21.76
CA VAL A 320 -1.78 12.51 23.17
C VAL A 320 -2.39 11.34 23.93
N LEU A 321 -1.56 10.59 24.66
CA LEU A 321 -2.02 9.52 25.55
C LEU A 321 -1.96 9.97 27.01
N VAL A 322 -3.04 9.68 27.74
CA VAL A 322 -3.12 9.84 29.20
C VAL A 322 -3.34 8.46 29.80
N SER A 323 -2.31 7.91 30.45
CA SER A 323 -2.36 6.66 31.19
C SER A 323 -2.62 6.94 32.66
N MET A 324 -3.59 6.22 33.22
CA MET A 324 -4.09 6.38 34.58
C MET A 324 -3.99 5.04 35.29
N GLU A 325 -3.15 4.96 36.31
CA GLU A 325 -2.91 3.77 37.10
C GLU A 325 -3.54 3.92 38.49
N THR A 326 -4.38 2.96 38.89
CA THR A 326 -4.93 2.88 40.25
C THR A 326 -5.34 1.46 40.61
N ILE A 327 -5.02 1.05 41.84
CA ILE A 327 -5.49 -0.23 42.41
C ILE A 327 -7.00 -0.17 42.69
N GLY A 328 -7.55 1.04 42.89
CA GLY A 328 -8.95 1.26 43.23
C GLY A 328 -9.95 0.94 42.11
N MET A 329 -9.51 0.78 40.86
CA MET A 329 -10.39 0.39 39.74
C MET A 329 -11.03 -0.98 39.93
N TRP A 330 -10.33 -1.89 40.59
CA TRP A 330 -10.84 -3.21 40.89
C TRP A 330 -11.82 -3.13 42.06
N GLN A 331 -13.11 -3.33 41.77
CA GLN A 331 -14.24 -3.32 42.71
C GLN A 331 -14.79 -1.95 43.19
N GLN A 332 -14.27 -0.80 42.75
CA GLN A 332 -14.95 0.49 43.00
C GLN A 332 -15.93 0.85 41.88
N VAL A 333 -17.19 1.07 42.26
CA VAL A 333 -18.24 1.58 41.36
C VAL A 333 -17.98 3.06 41.08
N GLY A 334 -17.91 3.44 39.80
CA GLY A 334 -17.99 4.84 39.37
C GLY A 334 -16.67 5.50 38.95
N PHE A 335 -15.51 4.86 39.12
CA PHE A 335 -14.21 5.45 38.73
C PHE A 335 -14.19 5.93 37.26
N MET A 336 -14.59 5.07 36.32
CA MET A 336 -14.67 5.45 34.89
C MET A 336 -15.63 6.62 34.64
N SER A 337 -16.73 6.70 35.40
CA SER A 337 -17.68 7.81 35.27
C SER A 337 -17.05 9.13 35.72
N GLU A 338 -16.34 9.12 36.85
CA GLU A 338 -15.65 10.29 37.38
C GLU A 338 -14.56 10.77 36.42
N VAL A 339 -13.78 9.84 35.86
CA VAL A 339 -12.78 10.14 34.84
C VAL A 339 -13.44 10.81 33.63
N PHE A 340 -14.46 10.20 32.99
CA PHE A 340 -15.11 10.81 31.83
C PHE A 340 -15.79 12.15 32.14
N ASP A 341 -16.30 12.35 33.35
CA ASP A 341 -16.85 13.63 33.79
C ASP A 341 -15.78 14.73 33.85
N LEU A 342 -14.54 14.39 34.24
CA LEU A 342 -13.41 15.33 34.19
C LEU A 342 -13.06 15.72 32.76
N TYR A 343 -12.95 14.77 31.83
CA TYR A 343 -12.76 15.07 30.41
C TYR A 343 -13.88 15.97 29.87
N ARG A 344 -15.14 15.69 30.24
CA ARG A 344 -16.30 16.51 29.87
C ARG A 344 -16.20 17.94 30.39
N ARG A 345 -15.83 18.15 31.66
CA ARG A 345 -15.68 19.48 32.28
C ARG A 345 -14.60 20.32 31.59
N HIS A 346 -13.53 19.68 31.16
CA HIS A 346 -12.44 20.32 30.41
C HIS A 346 -12.72 20.43 28.91
N GLY A 347 -13.88 19.96 28.43
CA GLY A 347 -14.28 20.08 27.02
C GLY A 347 -13.44 19.22 26.07
N LEU A 348 -12.85 18.13 26.57
CA LEU A 348 -11.97 17.25 25.79
C LEU A 348 -12.74 16.05 25.24
N SER A 349 -12.50 15.73 23.97
CA SER A 349 -13.05 14.56 23.30
C SER A 349 -12.09 13.39 23.42
N VAL A 350 -12.60 12.26 23.89
CA VAL A 350 -11.89 10.97 23.93
C VAL A 350 -12.02 10.26 22.59
N ASP A 351 -10.94 9.63 22.15
CA ASP A 351 -10.85 8.94 20.86
C ASP A 351 -10.65 7.41 21.04
N LEU A 352 -9.54 6.97 21.62
CA LEU A 352 -9.23 5.56 21.89
C LEU A 352 -9.16 5.30 23.40
N ILE A 353 -9.52 4.08 23.80
CA ILE A 353 -9.46 3.63 25.19
C ILE A 353 -8.86 2.22 25.22
N GLY A 354 -7.81 2.03 26.02
CA GLY A 354 -7.31 0.71 26.42
C GLY A 354 -7.42 0.56 27.93
N SER A 355 -7.80 -0.64 28.38
CA SER A 355 -8.00 -0.95 29.78
C SER A 355 -7.33 -2.26 30.15
N SER A 356 -6.83 -2.32 31.38
CA SER A 356 -6.45 -3.52 32.13
C SER A 356 -7.17 -3.51 33.48
N GLU A 357 -6.86 -4.44 34.40
CA GLU A 357 -7.47 -4.45 35.73
C GLU A 357 -7.12 -3.22 36.59
N THR A 358 -5.97 -2.58 36.33
CA THR A 358 -5.43 -1.50 37.19
C THR A 358 -4.96 -0.26 36.44
N ASN A 359 -4.98 -0.28 35.10
CA ASN A 359 -4.54 0.83 34.26
C ASN A 359 -5.53 1.07 33.11
N VAL A 360 -5.81 2.35 32.85
CA VAL A 360 -6.58 2.82 31.69
C VAL A 360 -5.75 3.84 30.94
N THR A 361 -5.57 3.62 29.65
CA THR A 361 -4.92 4.56 28.74
C THR A 361 -5.96 5.14 27.80
N ILE A 362 -6.07 6.47 27.78
CA ILE A 362 -7.02 7.20 26.93
C ILE A 362 -6.23 8.05 25.93
N SER A 363 -6.61 7.99 24.65
CA SER A 363 -6.13 8.96 23.67
C SER A 363 -7.10 10.13 23.52
N LEU A 364 -6.53 11.30 23.24
CA LEU A 364 -7.26 12.54 22.98
C LEU A 364 -7.28 12.84 21.48
N ASP A 365 -8.42 13.33 20.98
CA ASP A 365 -8.56 13.79 19.59
C ASP A 365 -7.85 15.14 19.42
N PRO A 366 -6.81 15.27 18.57
CA PRO A 366 -6.07 16.52 18.33
C PRO A 366 -6.97 17.57 17.63
N SER A 367 -7.90 18.13 18.39
CA SER A 367 -8.72 19.28 18.01
C SER A 367 -8.02 20.58 18.43
N GLU A 368 -8.41 21.72 17.83
CA GLU A 368 -7.86 23.05 18.15
C GLU A 368 -7.88 23.40 19.66
N ASN A 369 -8.77 22.77 20.44
CA ASN A 369 -8.83 22.95 21.89
C ASN A 369 -7.63 22.36 22.65
N LEU A 370 -6.89 21.40 22.08
CA LEU A 370 -5.70 20.79 22.69
C LEU A 370 -4.43 21.62 22.54
N VAL A 371 -4.44 22.65 21.69
CA VAL A 371 -3.24 23.43 21.35
C VAL A 371 -2.89 24.45 22.46
N THR A 372 -3.78 24.69 23.42
CA THR A 372 -3.44 25.42 24.65
C THR A 372 -2.97 24.45 25.74
N GLY A 373 -1.65 24.33 25.94
CA GLY A 373 -1.03 23.44 26.95
C GLY A 373 -1.62 23.52 28.36
N ASN A 374 -2.22 24.66 28.72
CA ASN A 374 -2.91 24.90 29.99
C ASN A 374 -4.06 23.92 30.29
N VAL A 375 -4.78 23.40 29.26
CA VAL A 375 -5.94 22.52 29.48
C VAL A 375 -5.51 21.10 29.85
N LEU A 376 -4.45 20.59 29.22
CA LEU A 376 -3.94 19.25 29.50
C LEU A 376 -3.29 19.16 30.89
N GLU A 377 -2.54 20.21 31.29
CA GLU A 377 -1.98 20.32 32.63
C GLU A 377 -3.07 20.38 33.71
N ALA A 378 -4.14 21.15 33.47
CA ALA A 378 -5.29 21.22 34.37
C ALA A 378 -6.02 19.87 34.51
N LEU A 379 -6.24 19.17 33.38
CA LEU A 379 -6.80 17.82 33.39
C LEU A 379 -5.92 16.84 34.19
N ALA A 380 -4.61 16.84 33.94
CA ALA A 380 -3.67 15.97 34.63
C ALA A 380 -3.64 16.23 36.13
N ALA A 381 -3.69 17.51 36.56
CA ALA A 381 -3.74 17.89 37.96
C ALA A 381 -5.05 17.45 38.65
N ASP A 382 -6.18 17.48 37.95
CA ASP A 382 -7.45 16.97 38.48
C ASP A 382 -7.48 15.44 38.57
N LEU A 383 -7.01 14.74 37.53
CA LEU A 383 -6.90 13.28 37.51
C LEU A 383 -5.91 12.77 38.58
N ALA A 384 -4.81 13.50 38.84
CA ALA A 384 -3.81 13.15 39.84
C ALA A 384 -4.36 13.11 41.29
N LYS A 385 -5.56 13.66 41.53
CA LYS A 385 -6.24 13.58 42.83
C LYS A 385 -6.83 12.20 43.11
N VAL A 386 -7.09 11.41 42.06
CA VAL A 386 -7.80 10.13 42.14
C VAL A 386 -6.98 8.94 41.62
N CYS A 387 -5.97 9.17 40.78
CA CYS A 387 -5.10 8.13 40.23
C CYS A 387 -3.68 8.65 39.95
N ARG A 388 -2.73 7.76 39.65
CA ARG A 388 -1.41 8.14 39.15
C ARG A 388 -1.52 8.38 37.65
N VAL A 389 -1.14 9.58 37.20
CA VAL A 389 -1.27 10.00 35.80
C VAL A 389 0.11 10.03 35.13
N LYS A 390 0.19 9.47 33.93
CA LYS A 390 1.32 9.59 33.01
C LYS A 390 0.83 10.10 31.66
N VAL A 391 1.36 11.22 31.20
CA VAL A 391 1.11 11.75 29.86
C VAL A 391 2.23 11.29 28.94
N ILE A 392 1.90 10.76 27.76
CA ILE A 392 2.85 10.27 26.76
C ILE A 392 2.61 11.05 25.47
N VAL A 393 3.63 11.80 25.03
CA VAL A 393 3.63 12.66 23.85
C VAL A 393 5.05 12.81 23.30
N PRO A 394 5.22 13.06 21.99
CA PRO A 394 4.22 12.92 20.93
C PRO A 394 4.07 11.46 20.47
N CYS A 395 2.83 11.01 20.26
CA CYS A 395 2.55 9.66 19.78
C CYS A 395 1.85 9.68 18.41
N THR A 396 1.98 8.56 17.70
CA THR A 396 1.32 8.33 16.41
C THR A 396 0.40 7.12 16.51
N ALA A 397 -0.83 7.26 16.02
CA ALA A 397 -1.75 6.15 15.84
C ALA A 397 -1.63 5.58 14.42
N ILE A 398 -1.37 4.28 14.32
CA ILE A 398 -1.41 3.50 13.09
C ILE A 398 -2.64 2.61 13.13
N THR A 399 -3.59 2.82 12.23
CA THR A 399 -4.85 2.09 12.21
C THR A 399 -4.96 1.23 10.97
N LEU A 400 -5.23 -0.07 11.19
CA LEU A 400 -5.66 -1.01 10.17
C LEU A 400 -7.19 -0.96 10.10
N VAL A 401 -7.74 -0.78 8.90
CA VAL A 401 -9.19 -0.74 8.66
C VAL A 401 -9.57 -1.82 7.66
N GLY A 402 -10.61 -2.59 7.96
CA GLY A 402 -11.08 -3.67 7.09
C GLY A 402 -12.27 -4.42 7.68
N ARG A 403 -12.40 -5.71 7.37
CA ARG A 403 -13.38 -6.62 8.00
C ARG A 403 -12.73 -7.91 8.44
N GLY A 404 -13.23 -8.48 9.52
CA GLY A 404 -12.74 -9.76 10.02
C GLY A 404 -11.40 -9.62 10.76
N MET A 405 -11.14 -8.49 11.42
CA MET A 405 -9.85 -8.25 12.07
C MET A 405 -9.51 -9.33 13.10
N ARG A 406 -10.50 -9.83 13.84
CA ARG A 406 -10.33 -10.94 14.80
C ARG A 406 -9.92 -12.25 14.14
N SER A 407 -10.52 -12.61 13.00
CA SER A 407 -10.15 -13.85 12.31
C SER A 407 -8.77 -13.74 11.65
N LEU A 408 -8.34 -12.52 11.32
CA LEU A 408 -7.06 -12.24 10.67
C LEU A 408 -5.87 -12.10 11.64
N LEU A 409 -6.06 -12.17 12.95
CA LEU A 409 -4.98 -12.01 13.93
C LEU A 409 -3.78 -12.93 13.64
N HIS A 410 -4.01 -14.16 13.19
CA HIS A 410 -2.95 -15.11 12.81
C HIS A 410 -2.13 -14.67 11.58
N ARG A 411 -2.69 -13.85 10.68
CA ARG A 411 -2.02 -13.28 9.50
C ARG A 411 -1.33 -11.94 9.77
N LEU A 412 -1.53 -11.38 10.96
CA LEU A 412 -0.92 -10.13 11.41
C LEU A 412 0.36 -10.37 12.23
N SER A 413 0.84 -11.61 12.33
CA SER A 413 2.05 -11.95 13.11
C SER A 413 3.29 -11.18 12.65
N ASP A 414 3.48 -11.04 11.33
CA ASP A 414 4.62 -10.34 10.75
C ASP A 414 4.50 -8.82 10.93
N VAL A 415 3.27 -8.31 10.85
CA VAL A 415 2.94 -6.92 11.16
C VAL A 415 3.29 -6.61 12.62
N TRP A 416 2.93 -7.50 13.56
CA TRP A 416 3.31 -7.37 14.98
C TRP A 416 4.81 -7.45 15.21
N ALA A 417 5.49 -8.37 14.53
CA ALA A 417 6.94 -8.50 14.62
C ALA A 417 7.66 -7.22 14.17
N THR A 418 7.07 -6.47 13.23
CA THR A 418 7.62 -5.21 12.71
C THR A 418 7.60 -4.08 13.76
N PHE A 419 6.60 -4.05 14.64
CA PHE A 419 6.55 -3.05 15.72
C PHE A 419 7.58 -3.33 16.82
N GLY A 420 7.96 -4.58 17.06
CA GLY A 420 8.80 -4.98 18.19
C GLY A 420 8.06 -4.94 19.54
N GLN A 421 8.52 -5.72 20.52
CA GLN A 421 7.79 -5.96 21.78
C GLN A 421 7.62 -4.72 22.68
N GLU A 422 8.52 -3.72 22.60
CA GLU A 422 8.57 -2.61 23.56
C GLU A 422 8.03 -1.27 23.03
N ARG A 423 7.63 -1.17 21.75
CA ARG A 423 7.32 0.12 21.09
C ARG A 423 5.84 0.53 21.11
N VAL A 424 4.93 -0.35 21.54
CA VAL A 424 3.49 -0.11 21.47
C VAL A 424 2.91 0.31 22.82
N HIS A 425 2.44 1.55 22.92
CA HIS A 425 1.84 2.12 24.13
C HIS A 425 0.38 1.72 24.33
N LEU A 426 -0.37 1.57 23.23
CA LEU A 426 -1.78 1.23 23.25
C LEU A 426 -2.14 0.39 22.03
N VAL A 427 -2.90 -0.69 22.26
CA VAL A 427 -3.61 -1.43 21.21
C VAL A 427 -5.10 -1.29 21.47
N SER A 428 -5.84 -0.81 20.48
CA SER A 428 -7.29 -0.66 20.55
C SER A 428 -7.94 -1.38 19.38
N GLN A 429 -8.81 -2.35 19.68
CA GLN A 429 -9.61 -3.06 18.68
C GLN A 429 -11.07 -2.68 18.82
N SER A 430 -11.69 -2.28 17.70
CA SER A 430 -13.13 -2.01 17.67
C SER A 430 -13.98 -3.26 17.93
N SER A 431 -15.13 -3.06 18.59
CA SER A 431 -16.10 -4.12 18.85
C SER A 431 -16.83 -4.60 17.60
N ASN A 432 -16.96 -3.72 16.59
CA ASN A 432 -17.58 -4.00 15.28
C ASN A 432 -16.64 -4.72 14.30
N ASP A 433 -15.41 -5.04 14.72
CA ASP A 433 -14.41 -5.79 13.96
C ASP A 433 -13.96 -5.10 12.64
N LEU A 434 -14.05 -3.77 12.60
CA LEU A 434 -13.70 -2.97 11.43
C LEU A 434 -12.33 -2.31 11.49
N ASN A 435 -11.78 -2.12 12.68
CA ASN A 435 -10.49 -1.48 12.86
C ASN A 435 -9.66 -2.10 13.99
N LEU A 436 -8.35 -1.99 13.86
CA LEU A 436 -7.33 -2.32 14.86
C LEU A 436 -6.27 -1.22 14.84
N THR A 437 -6.09 -0.52 15.96
CA THR A 437 -5.19 0.62 16.08
C THR A 437 -4.05 0.32 17.05
N PHE A 438 -2.83 0.70 16.64
CA PHE A 438 -1.62 0.68 17.44
C PHE A 438 -1.18 2.12 17.68
N VAL A 439 -0.82 2.47 18.91
CA VAL A 439 -0.25 3.78 19.22
C VAL A 439 1.19 3.58 19.66
N ILE A 440 2.12 4.25 18.98
CA ILE A 440 3.57 4.17 19.15
C ILE A 440 4.15 5.57 19.30
N ASP A 441 5.43 5.68 19.66
CA ASP A 441 6.13 6.97 19.64
C ASP A 441 6.24 7.51 18.21
N GLU A 442 6.05 8.82 18.04
CA GLU A 442 6.04 9.44 16.70
C GLU A 442 7.38 9.27 15.97
N ALA A 443 8.50 9.29 16.70
CA ALA A 443 9.84 9.05 16.15
C ALA A 443 10.04 7.64 15.56
N ASP A 444 9.30 6.65 16.06
CA ASP A 444 9.37 5.26 15.57
C ASP A 444 8.39 5.00 14.39
N ALA A 445 7.49 5.94 14.11
CA ALA A 445 6.47 5.80 13.08
C ALA A 445 6.97 6.19 11.68
N ASP A 446 8.10 6.89 11.58
CA ASP A 446 8.66 7.36 10.32
C ASP A 446 9.22 6.19 9.47
N GLY A 447 8.80 6.14 8.22
CA GLY A 447 9.15 5.05 7.29
C GLY A 447 8.48 3.71 7.58
N LEU A 448 7.66 3.61 8.64
CA LEU A 448 7.02 2.36 9.03
C LEU A 448 5.80 2.02 8.15
N LEU A 449 5.06 3.02 7.69
CA LEU A 449 3.81 2.83 6.93
C LEU A 449 4.00 2.03 5.62
N PRO A 450 5.01 2.31 4.77
CA PRO A 450 5.30 1.49 3.58
C PRO A 450 5.65 0.03 3.92
N ILE A 451 6.41 -0.19 5.00
CA ILE A 451 6.82 -1.54 5.43
C ILE A 451 5.58 -2.32 5.85
N LEU A 452 4.75 -1.76 6.75
CA LEU A 452 3.53 -2.43 7.22
C LEU A 452 2.54 -2.68 6.09
N HIS A 453 2.43 -1.75 5.13
CA HIS A 453 1.57 -1.93 3.96
C HIS A 453 2.04 -3.11 3.09
N ALA A 454 3.34 -3.19 2.79
CA ALA A 454 3.92 -4.32 2.06
C ALA A 454 3.73 -5.65 2.81
N GLU A 455 3.91 -5.66 4.12
CA GLU A 455 3.70 -6.83 4.97
C GLU A 455 2.25 -7.32 4.96
N LEU A 456 1.28 -6.40 5.02
CA LEU A 456 -0.15 -6.71 4.94
C LEU A 456 -0.50 -7.37 3.60
N ILE A 457 0.09 -6.91 2.51
CA ILE A 457 -0.07 -7.51 1.18
C ILE A 457 0.54 -8.91 1.16
N ARG A 458 1.79 -9.03 1.62
CA ARG A 458 2.55 -10.28 1.62
C ARG A 458 1.89 -11.38 2.45
N SER A 459 1.37 -11.05 3.63
CA SER A 459 0.71 -12.02 4.51
C SER A 459 -0.69 -12.44 4.03
N GLY A 460 -1.19 -11.82 2.96
CA GLY A 460 -2.56 -12.00 2.50
C GLY A 460 -3.62 -11.48 3.49
N ALA A 461 -3.21 -10.65 4.46
CA ALA A 461 -4.14 -9.91 5.31
C ALA A 461 -4.84 -8.79 4.52
N MET A 462 -4.17 -8.21 3.53
CA MET A 462 -4.72 -7.27 2.54
C MET A 462 -4.83 -7.98 1.17
N PRO A 463 -6.02 -8.44 0.75
CA PRO A 463 -6.19 -9.23 -0.46
C PRO A 463 -6.22 -8.36 -1.72
N VAL A 464 -5.08 -7.77 -2.09
CA VAL A 464 -4.96 -6.83 -3.22
C VAL A 464 -5.29 -7.42 -4.60
N LEU A 465 -5.30 -8.75 -4.72
CA LEU A 465 -5.68 -9.45 -5.94
C LEU A 465 -7.21 -9.48 -6.17
N ASP A 466 -8.01 -9.07 -5.18
CA ASP A 466 -9.46 -8.94 -5.34
C ASP A 466 -9.80 -7.64 -6.09
N ALA A 467 -9.96 -7.76 -7.40
CA ALA A 467 -10.33 -6.66 -8.29
C ALA A 467 -11.69 -6.01 -7.97
N GLY A 468 -12.52 -6.64 -7.13
CA GLY A 468 -13.80 -6.08 -6.67
C GLY A 468 -13.64 -4.96 -5.65
N VAL A 469 -12.50 -4.89 -4.95
CA VAL A 469 -12.21 -3.87 -3.92
C VAL A 469 -10.95 -3.08 -4.26
N PHE A 470 -9.92 -3.73 -4.79
CA PHE A 470 -8.62 -3.11 -5.07
C PHE A 470 -8.46 -2.87 -6.57
N GLY A 471 -8.15 -1.62 -6.91
CA GLY A 471 -7.84 -1.16 -8.26
C GLY A 471 -6.34 -0.87 -8.43
N PRO A 472 -5.98 -0.08 -9.44
CA PRO A 472 -4.58 0.21 -9.73
C PRO A 472 -3.88 0.93 -8.57
N SER A 473 -2.56 0.76 -8.47
CA SER A 473 -1.74 1.51 -7.53
C SER A 473 -1.63 2.98 -7.94
N TRP A 474 -1.29 3.85 -6.98
CA TRP A 474 -1.05 5.26 -7.27
C TRP A 474 0.04 5.45 -8.34
N ARG A 475 1.12 4.67 -8.26
CA ARG A 475 2.22 4.72 -9.23
C ARG A 475 1.78 4.28 -10.64
N GLU A 476 0.88 3.30 -10.76
CA GLU A 476 0.25 2.92 -12.04
C GLU A 476 -0.60 4.07 -12.60
N LEU A 477 -1.40 4.73 -11.74
CA LEU A 477 -2.25 5.87 -12.12
C LEU A 477 -1.48 7.13 -12.50
N ASP A 478 -0.27 7.31 -11.98
CA ASP A 478 0.61 8.45 -12.30
C ASP A 478 1.44 8.22 -13.57
N GLY A 479 1.27 7.07 -14.25
CA GLY A 479 1.96 6.75 -15.50
C GLY A 479 3.46 6.48 -15.34
N ALA A 480 3.93 6.27 -14.11
CA ALA A 480 5.35 6.13 -13.81
C ALA A 480 5.93 4.72 -14.04
N LEU A 481 5.13 3.79 -14.58
CA LEU A 481 5.55 2.40 -14.75
C LEU A 481 5.70 2.04 -16.23
N PRO A 482 6.86 1.51 -16.66
CA PRO A 482 6.98 0.90 -17.97
C PRO A 482 6.11 -0.36 -18.02
N PRO A 483 5.45 -0.64 -19.17
CA PRO A 483 4.67 -1.85 -19.34
C PRO A 483 5.56 -3.09 -19.18
N ARG A 484 5.06 -4.10 -18.48
CA ARG A 484 5.75 -5.38 -18.35
C ARG A 484 5.85 -6.03 -19.73
N PRO A 485 7.04 -6.50 -20.16
CA PRO A 485 7.15 -7.21 -21.43
C PRO A 485 6.28 -8.47 -21.39
N ALA A 486 5.68 -8.81 -22.54
CA ALA A 486 4.93 -10.04 -22.68
C ALA A 486 5.85 -11.24 -22.35
N PRO A 487 5.36 -12.23 -21.59
CA PRO A 487 6.17 -13.38 -21.25
C PRO A 487 6.50 -14.18 -22.52
N TRP A 488 7.71 -14.75 -22.58
CA TRP A 488 8.19 -15.50 -23.75
C TRP A 488 7.26 -16.66 -24.15
N TRP A 489 6.59 -17.27 -23.17
CA TRP A 489 5.72 -18.42 -23.39
C TRP A 489 4.43 -18.07 -24.13
N ASP A 490 4.01 -16.80 -24.14
CA ASP A 490 2.83 -16.36 -24.89
C ASP A 490 3.07 -16.49 -26.40
N GLY A 491 4.26 -16.08 -26.86
CA GLY A 491 4.69 -16.25 -28.25
C GLY A 491 5.00 -17.71 -28.66
N LEU A 492 5.17 -18.62 -27.69
CA LEU A 492 5.54 -20.03 -27.91
C LEU A 492 4.44 -21.03 -27.48
N ARG A 493 3.20 -20.55 -27.32
CA ARG A 493 2.07 -21.33 -26.83
C ARG A 493 1.89 -22.69 -27.54
N GLU A 494 1.88 -22.71 -28.87
CA GLU A 494 1.67 -23.96 -29.63
C GLU A 494 2.77 -24.99 -29.38
N ARG A 495 4.04 -24.56 -29.32
CA ARG A 495 5.16 -25.44 -28.99
C ARG A 495 5.02 -26.01 -27.58
N LEU A 496 4.61 -25.20 -26.61
CA LEU A 496 4.38 -25.68 -25.24
C LEU A 496 3.23 -26.70 -25.18
N LEU A 497 2.17 -26.52 -25.95
CA LEU A 497 1.09 -27.51 -26.08
C LEU A 497 1.60 -28.83 -26.70
N GLU A 498 2.52 -28.78 -27.67
CA GLU A 498 3.17 -29.99 -28.22
C GLU A 498 3.98 -30.75 -27.16
N HIS A 499 4.76 -30.04 -26.35
CA HIS A 499 5.48 -30.63 -25.21
C HIS A 499 4.52 -31.26 -24.19
N ALA A 500 3.39 -30.61 -23.89
CA ALA A 500 2.36 -31.17 -23.01
C ALA A 500 1.74 -32.45 -23.57
N ARG A 501 1.47 -32.52 -24.89
CA ARG A 501 0.96 -33.74 -25.56
C ARG A 501 1.94 -34.91 -25.49
N ALA A 502 3.25 -34.66 -25.37
CA ALA A 502 4.25 -35.70 -25.13
C ALA A 502 4.24 -36.22 -23.68
N GLY A 503 3.44 -35.62 -22.80
CA GLY A 503 3.18 -36.04 -21.43
C GLY A 503 3.49 -34.96 -20.39
N THR A 504 2.64 -34.90 -19.36
CA THR A 504 2.76 -34.07 -18.15
C THR A 504 2.91 -34.96 -16.91
N PRO A 505 3.44 -34.44 -15.77
CA PRO A 505 4.01 -33.10 -15.57
C PRO A 505 5.37 -32.92 -16.25
N ARG A 506 5.65 -31.71 -16.75
CA ARG A 506 6.86 -31.43 -17.53
C ARG A 506 7.38 -30.00 -17.36
N TYR A 507 8.66 -29.85 -17.06
CA TYR A 507 9.36 -28.57 -17.12
C TYR A 507 9.86 -28.28 -18.53
N VAL A 508 9.69 -27.04 -18.98
CA VAL A 508 10.25 -26.54 -20.23
C VAL A 508 11.04 -25.26 -19.96
N TYR A 509 12.30 -25.22 -20.38
CA TYR A 509 13.20 -24.08 -20.17
C TYR A 509 13.55 -23.37 -21.48
N HIS A 510 13.37 -22.06 -21.53
CA HIS A 510 13.68 -21.20 -22.66
C HIS A 510 15.11 -20.63 -22.55
N LEU A 511 16.04 -21.15 -23.35
CA LEU A 511 17.46 -20.83 -23.25
C LEU A 511 17.76 -19.37 -23.61
N ASP A 512 17.01 -18.76 -24.51
CA ASP A 512 17.20 -17.36 -24.88
C ASP A 512 16.90 -16.40 -23.72
N THR A 513 15.94 -16.75 -22.85
CA THR A 513 15.72 -16.00 -21.60
C THR A 513 16.93 -16.13 -20.67
N VAL A 514 17.51 -17.33 -20.55
CA VAL A 514 18.71 -17.57 -19.74
C VAL A 514 19.90 -16.73 -20.26
N ARG A 515 20.13 -16.74 -21.57
CA ARG A 515 21.18 -15.94 -22.24
C ARG A 515 20.96 -14.46 -22.01
N GLN A 516 19.73 -13.98 -22.19
CA GLN A 516 19.41 -12.58 -21.97
C GLN A 516 19.68 -12.16 -20.51
N ARG A 517 19.23 -12.94 -19.53
CA ARG A 517 19.47 -12.66 -18.11
C ARG A 517 20.95 -12.71 -17.73
N ALA A 518 21.72 -13.61 -18.32
CA ALA A 518 23.17 -13.67 -18.15
C ALA A 518 23.86 -12.41 -18.69
N ARG A 519 23.49 -11.99 -19.91
CA ARG A 519 24.02 -10.77 -20.55
C ARG A 519 23.62 -9.51 -19.80
N ASP A 520 22.40 -9.47 -19.26
CA ASP A 520 21.94 -8.35 -18.44
C ASP A 520 22.85 -8.13 -17.21
N LEU A 521 23.27 -9.20 -16.55
CA LEU A 521 24.16 -9.08 -15.39
C LEU A 521 25.59 -8.71 -15.79
N ARG A 522 26.05 -9.20 -16.95
CA ARG A 522 27.36 -8.88 -17.51
C ARG A 522 27.42 -7.53 -18.24
N GLY A 523 26.30 -6.83 -18.36
CA GLY A 523 26.20 -5.54 -19.05
C GLY A 523 26.84 -4.35 -18.33
N THR A 524 27.69 -4.58 -17.32
CA THR A 524 28.45 -3.56 -16.59
C THR A 524 29.91 -3.99 -16.46
N ASN A 525 30.82 -3.01 -16.47
CA ASN A 525 32.24 -3.25 -16.20
C ASN A 525 32.54 -3.32 -14.68
N ALA A 526 31.53 -3.08 -13.84
CA ALA A 526 31.68 -3.19 -12.39
C ALA A 526 31.86 -4.63 -11.93
N VAL A 527 31.19 -5.59 -12.57
CA VAL A 527 31.26 -7.00 -12.17
C VAL A 527 32.34 -7.72 -12.96
N ASP A 528 33.35 -8.24 -12.27
CA ASP A 528 34.47 -8.95 -12.91
C ASP A 528 34.14 -10.42 -13.15
N ARG A 529 33.40 -11.05 -12.22
CA ARG A 529 33.04 -12.47 -12.30
C ARG A 529 31.60 -12.70 -11.84
N CYS A 530 30.89 -13.52 -12.60
CA CYS A 530 29.59 -14.04 -12.21
C CYS A 530 29.70 -15.55 -12.02
N PHE A 531 29.27 -16.07 -10.87
CA PHE A 531 29.09 -17.50 -10.66
C PHE A 531 27.61 -17.84 -10.60
N PHE A 532 27.16 -18.78 -11.42
CA PHE A 532 25.78 -19.24 -11.34
C PHE A 532 25.64 -20.27 -10.22
N ALA A 533 24.76 -19.97 -9.25
CA ALA A 533 24.45 -20.88 -8.15
C ALA A 533 23.61 -22.07 -8.64
N ILE A 534 24.25 -23.22 -8.88
CA ILE A 534 23.61 -24.33 -9.62
C ILE A 534 22.45 -24.97 -8.85
N LYS A 535 22.40 -24.80 -7.53
CA LYS A 535 21.27 -25.17 -6.67
C LYS A 535 19.94 -24.54 -7.11
N ALA A 536 19.99 -23.45 -7.90
CA ALA A 536 18.81 -22.87 -8.52
C ALA A 536 18.26 -23.75 -9.66
N ASN A 537 19.14 -24.25 -10.54
CA ASN A 537 18.80 -25.19 -11.62
C ASN A 537 20.07 -25.88 -12.16
N PRO A 538 20.28 -27.19 -11.89
CA PRO A 538 21.48 -27.90 -12.33
C PRO A 538 21.35 -28.51 -13.74
N HIS A 539 20.35 -28.14 -14.55
CA HIS A 539 20.13 -28.78 -15.85
C HIS A 539 21.37 -28.63 -16.77
N PRO A 540 21.92 -29.73 -17.34
CA PRO A 540 23.22 -29.70 -18.03
C PRO A 540 23.33 -28.68 -19.16
N VAL A 541 22.25 -28.52 -19.95
CA VAL A 541 22.22 -27.56 -21.08
C VAL A 541 22.20 -26.11 -20.58
N ILE A 542 21.55 -25.84 -19.44
CA ILE A 542 21.54 -24.49 -18.83
C ILE A 542 22.95 -24.16 -18.30
N LEU A 543 23.61 -25.13 -17.64
CA LEU A 543 24.98 -24.97 -17.18
C LEU A 543 25.94 -24.68 -18.33
N ALA A 544 25.84 -25.43 -19.44
CA ALA A 544 26.63 -25.21 -20.64
C ALA A 544 26.40 -23.80 -21.21
N THR A 545 25.14 -23.41 -21.38
CA THR A 545 24.73 -22.10 -21.90
C THR A 545 25.30 -20.96 -21.07
N LEU A 546 25.26 -21.06 -19.74
CA LEU A 546 25.80 -20.02 -18.85
C LEU A 546 27.33 -19.94 -18.90
N VAL A 547 28.01 -21.08 -19.00
CA VAL A 547 29.47 -21.11 -19.16
C VAL A 547 29.91 -20.47 -20.48
N GLU A 548 29.16 -20.68 -21.56
CA GLU A 548 29.34 -20.02 -22.87
C GLU A 548 29.13 -18.51 -22.77
N GLU A 549 28.11 -18.06 -22.03
CA GLU A 549 27.87 -16.64 -21.72
C GLU A 549 28.88 -16.05 -20.71
N GLY A 550 29.89 -16.83 -20.29
CA GLY A 550 31.03 -16.38 -19.50
C GLY A 550 30.91 -16.56 -17.98
N PHE A 551 29.89 -17.26 -17.48
CA PHE A 551 29.71 -17.50 -16.05
C PHE A 551 30.65 -18.61 -15.53
N GLY A 552 31.13 -18.46 -14.31
CA GLY A 552 31.57 -19.60 -13.49
C GLY A 552 30.38 -20.31 -12.86
N LEU A 553 30.63 -21.38 -12.11
CA LEU A 553 29.58 -22.13 -11.41
C LEU A 553 29.86 -22.17 -9.91
N GLU A 554 28.84 -21.91 -9.11
CA GLU A 554 28.88 -22.04 -7.65
C GLU A 554 28.17 -23.32 -7.21
N CYS A 555 28.85 -24.08 -6.36
CA CYS A 555 28.40 -25.37 -5.82
C CYS A 555 28.41 -25.33 -4.30
N VAL A 556 27.39 -25.91 -3.67
CA VAL A 556 27.27 -26.03 -2.20
C VAL A 556 27.51 -27.43 -1.66
N SER A 557 27.67 -28.44 -2.54
CA SER A 557 27.94 -29.83 -2.13
C SER A 557 28.89 -30.57 -3.06
N ALA A 558 29.52 -31.65 -2.57
CA ALA A 558 30.33 -32.53 -3.42
C ALA A 558 29.52 -33.21 -4.55
N GLY A 559 28.22 -33.43 -4.35
CA GLY A 559 27.33 -33.94 -5.39
C GLY A 559 27.19 -32.96 -6.56
N GLU A 560 27.07 -31.67 -6.25
CA GLU A 560 27.05 -30.59 -7.24
C GLU A 560 28.39 -30.46 -7.98
N LEU A 561 29.52 -30.52 -7.26
CA LEU A 561 30.85 -30.56 -7.89
C LEU A 561 30.98 -31.74 -8.87
N ALA A 562 30.59 -32.95 -8.45
CA ALA A 562 30.63 -34.13 -9.30
C ALA A 562 29.71 -33.98 -10.52
N HIS A 563 28.53 -33.38 -10.36
CA HIS A 563 27.62 -33.09 -11.46
C HIS A 563 28.25 -32.13 -12.47
N VAL A 564 28.80 -31.00 -12.02
CA VAL A 564 29.42 -29.99 -12.88
C VAL A 564 30.53 -30.58 -13.72
N PHE A 565 31.51 -31.26 -13.12
CA PHE A 565 32.64 -31.81 -13.87
C PHE A 565 32.26 -33.01 -14.76
N ARG A 566 31.14 -33.68 -14.49
CA ARG A 566 30.61 -34.71 -15.39
C ARG A 566 29.96 -34.10 -16.62
N CYS A 567 29.19 -33.02 -16.44
CA CYS A 567 28.46 -32.35 -17.51
C CYS A 567 29.36 -31.43 -18.34
N LEU A 568 30.40 -30.86 -17.73
CA LEU A 568 31.32 -29.89 -18.32
C LEU A 568 32.78 -30.28 -18.00
N PRO A 569 33.30 -31.37 -18.60
CA PRO A 569 34.63 -31.89 -18.28
C PRO A 569 35.77 -30.93 -18.63
N GLU A 570 35.52 -29.98 -19.54
CA GLU A 570 36.50 -28.99 -19.99
C GLU A 570 36.48 -27.70 -19.15
N LEU A 571 35.56 -27.58 -18.18
CA LEU A 571 35.47 -26.40 -17.34
C LEU A 571 36.68 -26.34 -16.38
N SER A 572 37.45 -25.26 -16.47
CA SER A 572 38.57 -25.01 -15.55
C SER A 572 38.08 -25.01 -14.09
N PRO A 573 38.73 -25.75 -13.17
CA PRO A 573 38.40 -25.71 -11.74
C PRO A 573 38.42 -24.32 -11.12
N SER A 574 39.27 -23.41 -11.63
CA SER A 574 39.31 -22.01 -11.19
C SER A 574 38.04 -21.20 -11.51
N ARG A 575 37.17 -21.69 -12.41
CA ARG A 575 35.84 -21.14 -12.70
C ARG A 575 34.74 -21.79 -11.86
N VAL A 576 35.09 -22.64 -10.90
CA VAL A 576 34.16 -23.27 -9.97
C VAL A 576 34.44 -22.76 -8.55
N LEU A 577 33.39 -22.32 -7.89
CA LEU A 577 33.39 -21.85 -6.51
C LEU A 577 32.62 -22.84 -5.63
N PHE A 578 33.23 -23.29 -4.54
CA PHE A 578 32.63 -24.20 -3.58
C PHE A 578 32.29 -23.45 -2.30
N THR A 579 31.01 -23.14 -2.10
CA THR A 579 30.50 -22.34 -0.98
C THR A 579 29.54 -23.16 -0.09
N PRO A 580 30.04 -24.23 0.56
CA PRO A 580 29.20 -25.07 1.42
C PRO A 580 28.79 -24.33 2.70
N SER A 581 27.87 -24.95 3.44
CA SER A 581 27.58 -24.56 4.82
C SER A 581 27.45 -25.82 5.67
N PHE A 582 28.21 -25.92 6.76
CA PHE A 582 28.30 -27.14 7.59
C PHE A 582 28.63 -28.43 6.82
N ALA A 583 29.39 -28.34 5.71
CA ALA A 583 29.79 -29.53 4.98
C ALA A 583 30.73 -30.44 5.80
N PRO A 584 30.67 -31.76 5.60
CA PRO A 584 31.62 -32.67 6.24
C PRO A 584 33.04 -32.45 5.69
N ARG A 585 34.06 -32.65 6.54
CA ARG A 585 35.49 -32.48 6.23
C ARG A 585 35.90 -33.00 4.84
N ARG A 586 35.43 -34.19 4.48
CA ARG A 586 35.73 -34.85 3.19
C ARG A 586 35.38 -34.00 1.97
N GLU A 587 34.33 -33.19 2.04
CA GLU A 587 33.92 -32.38 0.88
C GLU A 587 34.88 -31.21 0.65
N TYR A 588 35.46 -30.63 1.72
CA TYR A 588 36.54 -29.66 1.59
C TYR A 588 37.79 -30.31 1.00
N GLU A 589 38.17 -31.50 1.47
CA GLU A 589 39.31 -32.25 0.94
C GLU A 589 39.15 -32.57 -0.55
N ASP A 590 37.97 -33.04 -0.95
CA ASP A 590 37.61 -33.32 -2.34
C ASP A 590 37.62 -32.06 -3.22
N ALA A 591 37.10 -30.94 -2.70
CA ALA A 591 37.11 -29.66 -3.42
C ALA A 591 38.54 -29.17 -3.66
N PHE A 592 39.38 -29.16 -2.62
CA PHE A 592 40.79 -28.80 -2.77
C PHE A 592 41.55 -29.75 -3.72
N ALA A 593 41.27 -31.06 -3.67
CA ALA A 593 41.89 -32.03 -4.58
C ALA A 593 41.54 -31.77 -6.06
N ARG A 594 40.37 -31.19 -6.33
CA ARG A 594 39.93 -30.79 -7.68
C ARG A 594 40.49 -29.43 -8.11
N GLY A 595 41.09 -28.66 -7.21
CA GLY A 595 41.61 -27.32 -7.49
C GLY A 595 40.52 -26.25 -7.65
N VAL A 596 39.34 -26.45 -7.07
CA VAL A 596 38.29 -25.42 -7.05
C VAL A 596 38.53 -24.40 -5.94
N THR A 597 37.95 -23.21 -6.07
CA THR A 597 38.02 -22.20 -5.01
C THR A 597 37.13 -22.62 -3.85
N VAL A 598 37.66 -22.70 -2.63
CA VAL A 598 36.94 -23.19 -1.45
C VAL A 598 36.60 -22.02 -0.52
N THR A 599 35.34 -21.93 -0.11
CA THR A 599 34.88 -20.96 0.88
C THR A 599 34.67 -21.62 2.25
N ILE A 600 35.09 -20.95 3.32
CA ILE A 600 34.86 -21.32 4.71
C ILE A 600 34.02 -20.25 5.41
N ASP A 601 33.13 -20.65 6.32
CA ASP A 601 32.19 -19.76 7.00
C ASP A 601 32.27 -19.83 8.54
N ASN A 602 33.22 -20.57 9.10
CA ASN A 602 33.36 -20.75 10.54
C ASN A 602 34.82 -21.01 10.96
N ILE A 603 35.16 -20.67 12.19
CA ILE A 603 36.52 -20.87 12.75
C ILE A 603 36.74 -22.30 13.23
N GLU A 604 35.66 -22.99 13.62
CA GLU A 604 35.70 -24.35 14.16
C GLU A 604 36.33 -25.34 13.17
N ALA A 605 36.14 -25.16 11.86
CA ALA A 605 36.76 -25.99 10.85
C ALA A 605 38.30 -25.82 10.79
N LEU A 606 38.83 -24.62 11.10
CA LEU A 606 40.28 -24.40 11.23
C LEU A 606 40.83 -25.07 12.50
N GLU A 607 40.11 -24.93 13.60
CA GLU A 607 40.52 -25.49 14.91
C GLU A 607 40.49 -27.03 14.91
N ARG A 608 39.47 -27.62 14.29
CA ARG A 608 39.25 -29.08 14.32
C ARG A 608 39.98 -29.82 13.21
N TRP A 609 40.19 -29.20 12.05
CA TRP A 609 40.77 -29.84 10.86
C TRP A 609 41.99 -29.08 10.31
N PRO A 610 42.99 -28.75 11.13
CA PRO A 610 44.09 -27.85 10.73
C PRO A 610 44.84 -28.33 9.49
N GLU A 611 45.06 -29.64 9.34
CA GLU A 611 45.77 -30.23 8.20
C GLU A 611 44.98 -30.18 6.88
N THR A 612 43.66 -29.99 6.93
CA THR A 612 42.84 -29.76 5.74
C THR A 612 43.08 -28.37 5.15
N TRP A 613 43.48 -27.40 5.97
CA TRP A 613 43.59 -25.97 5.59
C TRP A 613 45.04 -25.47 5.48
N ARG A 614 46.00 -26.17 6.08
CA ARG A 614 47.38 -25.72 6.20
C ARG A 614 48.02 -25.41 4.83
N GLY A 615 48.58 -24.21 4.69
CA GLY A 615 49.30 -23.77 3.49
C GLY A 615 48.43 -23.65 2.23
N ARG A 616 47.10 -23.54 2.37
CA ARG A 616 46.15 -23.44 1.27
C ARG A 616 45.63 -22.01 1.09
N GLU A 617 44.80 -21.83 0.08
CA GLU A 617 44.07 -20.59 -0.17
C GLU A 617 42.57 -20.85 -0.06
N ALA A 618 41.84 -19.91 0.54
CA ALA A 618 40.39 -20.02 0.70
C ALA A 618 39.73 -18.64 0.67
N TRP A 619 38.42 -18.64 0.42
CA TRP A 619 37.56 -17.49 0.66
C TRP A 619 36.91 -17.58 2.03
N LEU A 620 36.62 -16.44 2.64
CA LEU A 620 35.92 -16.36 3.93
C LEU A 620 34.53 -15.75 3.73
N ARG A 621 33.50 -16.49 4.12
CA ARG A 621 32.13 -15.98 4.18
C ARG A 621 31.84 -15.36 5.54
N LEU A 622 31.30 -14.14 5.53
CA LEU A 622 31.00 -13.33 6.72
C LEU A 622 29.49 -13.14 6.91
N ASP A 623 29.08 -13.03 8.17
CA ASP A 623 27.77 -12.51 8.56
C ASP A 623 27.91 -11.06 9.01
N LEU A 624 27.30 -10.14 8.25
CA LEU A 624 27.32 -8.69 8.51
C LEU A 624 26.30 -8.27 9.59
N GLY A 625 25.67 -9.23 10.28
CA GLY A 625 24.79 -8.99 11.43
C GLY A 625 23.36 -8.61 11.06
N ARG A 626 23.03 -8.56 9.76
CA ARG A 626 21.69 -8.30 9.21
C ARG A 626 21.39 -9.24 8.05
N GLY A 627 20.13 -9.62 7.86
CA GLY A 627 19.68 -10.46 6.75
C GLY A 627 18.48 -9.85 6.04
N ASP A 628 18.43 -9.99 4.72
CA ASP A 628 17.35 -9.48 3.87
C ASP A 628 16.77 -10.60 3.00
N GLY A 629 15.48 -10.58 2.75
CA GLY A 629 14.84 -11.60 1.91
C GLY A 629 13.33 -11.69 2.07
N HIS A 630 12.68 -12.14 0.99
CA HIS A 630 11.22 -12.20 0.84
C HIS A 630 10.51 -13.15 1.82
N HIS A 631 11.24 -14.07 2.49
CA HIS A 631 10.70 -15.00 3.48
C HIS A 631 11.75 -15.31 4.57
N ALA A 632 11.32 -15.64 5.79
CA ALA A 632 12.22 -15.93 6.92
C ALA A 632 13.25 -17.03 6.62
N LYS A 633 12.83 -18.08 5.89
CA LYS A 633 13.68 -19.22 5.49
C LYS A 633 14.77 -18.89 4.44
N VAL A 634 14.76 -17.69 3.86
CA VAL A 634 15.74 -17.25 2.85
C VAL A 634 16.52 -16.01 3.25
N ARG A 635 16.38 -15.56 4.51
CA ARG A 635 17.26 -14.57 5.14
C ARG A 635 18.51 -15.29 5.61
N THR A 636 19.68 -14.90 5.11
CA THR A 636 20.94 -15.65 5.34
C THR A 636 21.99 -14.87 6.12
N GLY A 637 21.63 -13.74 6.74
CA GLY A 637 22.46 -13.02 7.71
C GLY A 637 21.69 -12.66 9.00
N GLY A 638 22.41 -12.27 10.05
CA GLY A 638 21.90 -11.93 11.39
C GLY A 638 21.88 -13.10 12.38
N VAL A 639 21.58 -12.81 13.65
CA VAL A 639 21.72 -13.75 14.80
C VAL A 639 20.99 -15.09 14.61
N ALA A 640 19.87 -15.10 13.89
CA ALA A 640 19.10 -16.32 13.62
C ALA A 640 19.60 -17.11 12.39
N ALA A 641 20.49 -16.52 11.58
CA ALA A 641 21.08 -17.18 10.42
C ALA A 641 22.19 -18.13 10.86
N LYS A 642 22.27 -19.28 10.21
CA LYS A 642 23.33 -20.27 10.45
C LYS A 642 24.57 -20.04 9.58
N PHE A 643 24.61 -18.98 8.78
CA PHE A 643 25.58 -18.82 7.70
C PHE A 643 26.57 -17.70 8.00
N GLY A 644 27.83 -17.89 7.59
CA GLY A 644 28.86 -16.86 7.69
C GLY A 644 29.48 -16.75 9.09
N LEU A 645 30.73 -16.30 9.12
CA LEU A 645 31.44 -16.02 10.36
C LEU A 645 30.94 -14.69 10.93
N PRO A 646 30.47 -14.64 12.20
CA PRO A 646 30.07 -13.39 12.83
C PRO A 646 31.26 -12.41 12.94
N LEU A 647 31.02 -11.11 12.67
CA LEU A 647 32.08 -10.07 12.76
C LEU A 647 32.80 -10.06 14.12
N ALA A 648 32.11 -10.37 15.21
CA ALA A 648 32.72 -10.46 16.55
C ALA A 648 33.83 -11.53 16.66
N ARG A 649 33.84 -12.53 15.78
CA ARG A 649 34.87 -13.59 15.73
C ARG A 649 35.88 -13.43 14.61
N PHE A 650 35.79 -12.35 13.83
CA PHE A 650 36.65 -12.10 12.67
C PHE A 650 38.15 -12.09 13.02
N GLU A 651 38.55 -11.32 14.04
CA GLU A 651 39.96 -11.25 14.44
C GLU A 651 40.50 -12.60 14.94
N ALA A 652 39.70 -13.35 15.71
CA ALA A 652 40.08 -14.68 16.17
C ALA A 652 40.27 -15.65 14.98
N PHE A 653 39.43 -15.55 13.95
CA PHE A 653 39.57 -16.35 12.73
C PHE A 653 40.87 -16.01 12.00
N LEU A 654 41.21 -14.72 11.84
CA LEU A 654 42.44 -14.31 11.19
C LEU A 654 43.69 -14.82 11.94
N GLN A 655 43.66 -14.83 13.27
CA GLN A 655 44.73 -15.43 14.08
C GLN A 655 44.89 -16.93 13.81
N ALA A 656 43.78 -17.67 13.77
CA ALA A 656 43.79 -19.10 13.45
C ALA A 656 44.29 -19.37 12.02
N ALA A 657 43.83 -18.59 11.03
CA ALA A 657 44.26 -18.68 9.64
C ALA A 657 45.76 -18.43 9.50
N ARG A 658 46.30 -17.39 10.16
CA ARG A 658 47.74 -17.10 10.19
C ARG A 658 48.57 -18.26 10.77
N ALA A 659 48.09 -18.89 11.84
CA ALA A 659 48.77 -20.05 12.45
C ALA A 659 48.80 -21.29 11.55
N LEU A 660 47.90 -21.38 10.57
CA LEU A 660 47.83 -22.45 9.58
C LEU A 660 48.49 -22.08 8.24
N GLU A 661 49.05 -20.88 8.10
CA GLU A 661 49.52 -20.37 6.81
C GLU A 661 48.40 -20.40 5.74
N LEU A 662 47.13 -20.26 6.16
CA LEU A 662 45.97 -20.19 5.26
C LEU A 662 45.87 -18.76 4.70
N ARG A 663 45.95 -18.61 3.38
CA ARG A 663 45.80 -17.33 2.70
C ARG A 663 44.33 -17.07 2.37
N ILE A 664 43.75 -15.99 2.90
CA ILE A 664 42.38 -15.58 2.58
C ILE A 664 42.42 -14.67 1.35
N THR A 665 41.95 -15.18 0.20
CA THR A 665 42.03 -14.49 -1.09
C THR A 665 40.71 -13.87 -1.53
N GLY A 666 39.62 -14.17 -0.84
CA GLY A 666 38.31 -13.57 -1.10
C GLY A 666 37.46 -13.42 0.16
N LEU A 667 36.64 -12.38 0.19
CA LEU A 667 35.59 -12.21 1.19
C LEU A 667 34.23 -12.33 0.53
N HIS A 668 33.30 -13.01 1.19
CA HIS A 668 31.95 -13.25 0.69
C HIS A 668 30.91 -12.84 1.73
N ALA A 669 29.87 -12.12 1.32
CA ALA A 669 28.63 -12.02 2.07
C ALA A 669 27.41 -12.26 1.17
N HIS A 670 26.49 -13.08 1.68
CA HIS A 670 25.18 -13.29 1.07
C HIS A 670 24.12 -13.13 2.15
N LEU A 671 23.36 -12.04 2.07
CA LEU A 671 22.41 -11.63 3.11
C LEU A 671 20.99 -12.16 2.89
N GLY A 672 20.70 -12.65 1.68
CA GLY A 672 19.58 -13.55 1.42
C GLY A 672 19.05 -13.46 0.00
N SER A 673 17.77 -13.81 -0.16
CA SER A 673 17.16 -14.00 -1.47
C SER A 673 15.86 -13.24 -1.62
N GLY A 674 15.66 -12.61 -2.77
CA GLY A 674 14.46 -11.85 -3.13
C GLY A 674 14.60 -10.39 -2.75
N ILE A 675 15.82 -9.88 -2.82
CA ILE A 675 16.17 -8.51 -2.43
C ILE A 675 15.73 -7.60 -3.58
N GLU A 676 14.88 -6.63 -3.26
CA GLU A 676 14.29 -5.71 -4.23
C GLU A 676 15.07 -4.40 -4.35
N HIS A 677 15.80 -4.01 -3.30
CA HIS A 677 16.51 -2.73 -3.23
C HIS A 677 17.91 -2.80 -3.86
N PRO A 678 18.16 -2.13 -4.99
CA PRO A 678 19.45 -2.19 -5.69
C PRO A 678 20.64 -1.68 -4.87
N GLN A 679 20.41 -0.78 -3.92
CA GLN A 679 21.44 -0.18 -3.07
C GLN A 679 22.11 -1.20 -2.14
N HIS A 680 21.43 -2.30 -1.84
CA HIS A 680 21.90 -3.37 -0.95
C HIS A 680 23.34 -3.82 -1.27
N TRP A 681 23.61 -4.17 -2.53
CA TRP A 681 24.91 -4.69 -2.92
C TRP A 681 26.04 -3.66 -2.83
N ARG A 682 25.73 -2.37 -2.98
CA ARG A 682 26.69 -1.28 -2.76
C ARG A 682 27.10 -1.20 -1.29
N GLU A 683 26.15 -1.34 -0.38
CA GLU A 683 26.41 -1.33 1.07
C GLU A 683 27.27 -2.54 1.48
N VAL A 684 26.88 -3.73 1.01
CA VAL A 684 27.63 -4.97 1.26
C VAL A 684 29.06 -4.86 0.74
N TYR A 685 29.25 -4.33 -0.46
CA TYR A 685 30.58 -4.11 -1.01
C TYR A 685 31.43 -3.19 -0.12
N GLY A 686 30.88 -2.04 0.30
CA GLY A 686 31.59 -1.09 1.15
C GLY A 686 32.03 -1.68 2.49
N GLU A 687 31.18 -2.50 3.11
CA GLU A 687 31.52 -3.20 4.36
C GLU A 687 32.59 -4.27 4.16
N LEU A 688 32.51 -5.06 3.09
CA LEU A 688 33.50 -6.08 2.79
C LEU A 688 34.86 -5.47 2.43
N VAL A 689 34.91 -4.32 1.75
CA VAL A 689 36.17 -3.60 1.48
C VAL A 689 36.87 -3.20 2.78
N ALA A 690 36.13 -2.63 3.75
CA ALA A 690 36.71 -2.21 5.02
C ALA A 690 37.29 -3.39 5.83
N LEU A 691 36.77 -4.59 5.63
CA LEU A 691 37.30 -5.83 6.22
C LEU A 691 38.44 -6.42 5.38
N ALA A 692 38.39 -6.32 4.06
CA ALA A 692 39.42 -6.79 3.14
C ALA A 692 40.77 -6.10 3.39
N ASP A 693 40.76 -4.79 3.66
CA ASP A 693 41.94 -4.01 4.03
C ASP A 693 42.64 -4.56 5.29
N GLN A 694 41.89 -5.10 6.25
CA GLN A 694 42.44 -5.69 7.48
C GLN A 694 43.11 -7.05 7.24
N VAL A 695 42.65 -7.78 6.22
CA VAL A 695 43.22 -9.09 5.84
C VAL A 695 44.49 -8.92 5.03
N GLY A 696 44.52 -7.95 4.11
CA GLY A 696 45.70 -7.60 3.30
C GLY A 696 46.07 -8.58 2.17
N THR A 697 45.42 -9.74 2.08
CA THR A 697 45.65 -10.74 1.01
C THR A 697 44.43 -10.95 0.09
N VAL A 698 43.36 -10.18 0.31
CA VAL A 698 42.08 -10.32 -0.41
C VAL A 698 42.21 -9.71 -1.81
N GLU A 699 41.81 -10.47 -2.81
CA GLU A 699 41.81 -10.09 -4.22
C GLU A 699 40.38 -10.00 -4.78
N SER A 700 39.42 -10.72 -4.20
CA SER A 700 38.03 -10.78 -4.64
C SER A 700 37.04 -10.45 -3.51
N ILE A 701 35.99 -9.71 -3.85
CA ILE A 701 34.86 -9.41 -2.98
C ILE A 701 33.61 -9.95 -3.64
N ASP A 702 33.05 -10.98 -3.04
CA ASP A 702 31.77 -11.57 -3.41
C ASP A 702 30.65 -10.93 -2.61
N ILE A 703 29.82 -10.15 -3.31
CA ILE A 703 28.67 -9.45 -2.74
C ILE A 703 27.40 -10.30 -2.78
N GLY A 704 27.53 -11.58 -3.16
CA GLY A 704 26.46 -12.55 -3.24
C GLY A 704 25.50 -12.31 -4.41
N GLY A 705 24.51 -13.18 -4.53
CA GLY A 705 23.37 -12.98 -5.43
C GLY A 705 22.14 -12.41 -4.72
N GLY A 706 20.97 -12.92 -5.10
CA GLY A 706 19.73 -12.69 -4.35
C GLY A 706 18.73 -11.74 -4.98
N MET A 707 18.99 -11.21 -6.19
CA MET A 707 18.04 -10.34 -6.89
C MET A 707 16.64 -10.97 -6.97
N SER A 708 15.62 -10.13 -6.81
CA SER A 708 14.22 -10.52 -6.95
C SER A 708 13.84 -10.81 -8.41
N VAL A 709 12.76 -11.55 -8.58
CA VAL A 709 12.08 -11.72 -9.87
C VAL A 709 10.60 -11.42 -9.66
N PRO A 710 9.91 -10.84 -10.65
CA PRO A 710 8.56 -10.36 -10.48
C PRO A 710 7.54 -11.50 -10.51
N TYR A 711 7.43 -12.28 -9.44
CA TYR A 711 6.51 -13.43 -9.40
C TYR A 711 5.05 -13.00 -9.60
N THR A 712 4.54 -12.04 -8.83
CA THR A 712 3.13 -11.62 -8.94
C THR A 712 2.89 -10.66 -10.11
N PRO A 713 1.62 -10.47 -10.55
CA PRO A 713 1.30 -9.53 -11.63
C PRO A 713 1.72 -8.10 -11.32
N ASP A 714 1.75 -7.74 -10.03
CA ASP A 714 2.14 -6.44 -9.53
C ASP A 714 3.59 -6.33 -9.05
N ALA A 715 4.30 -7.45 -8.92
CA ALA A 715 5.70 -7.43 -8.56
C ALA A 715 6.52 -6.74 -9.66
N ARG A 716 7.49 -5.93 -9.24
CA ARG A 716 8.31 -5.17 -10.17
C ARG A 716 9.50 -5.98 -10.66
N PRO A 717 9.90 -5.80 -11.92
CA PRO A 717 11.23 -6.23 -12.36
C PRO A 717 12.29 -5.56 -11.48
N PHE A 718 13.34 -6.31 -11.17
CA PHE A 718 14.49 -5.79 -10.44
C PHE A 718 15.15 -4.65 -11.25
N ASP A 719 15.42 -3.51 -10.59
CA ASP A 719 16.03 -2.34 -11.24
C ASP A 719 17.54 -2.56 -11.44
N LEU A 720 17.84 -3.25 -12.55
CA LEU A 720 19.20 -3.51 -12.99
C LEU A 720 19.98 -2.23 -13.29
N ALA A 721 19.34 -1.15 -13.75
CA ALA A 721 20.03 0.07 -14.11
C ALA A 721 20.58 0.75 -12.85
N ALA A 722 19.76 0.88 -11.81
CA ALA A 722 20.19 1.38 -10.51
C ALA A 722 21.23 0.46 -9.85
N TRP A 723 21.08 -0.87 -9.99
CA TRP A 723 22.06 -1.83 -9.48
C TRP A 723 23.43 -1.66 -10.15
N ARG A 724 23.49 -1.57 -11.49
CA ARG A 724 24.74 -1.35 -12.23
C ARG A 724 25.38 -0.02 -11.85
N ALA A 725 24.61 1.07 -11.84
CA ALA A 725 25.11 2.39 -11.47
C ALA A 725 25.69 2.42 -10.05
N GLY A 726 25.00 1.76 -9.10
CA GLY A 726 25.47 1.62 -7.73
C GLY A 726 26.81 0.89 -7.66
N LEU A 727 26.95 -0.26 -8.34
CA LEU A 727 28.21 -1.02 -8.34
C LEU A 727 29.37 -0.29 -9.04
N GLU A 728 29.09 0.41 -10.15
CA GLU A 728 30.09 1.21 -10.86
C GLU A 728 30.64 2.33 -9.98
N GLU A 729 29.79 2.98 -9.19
CA GLU A 729 30.20 4.00 -8.23
C GLU A 729 31.15 3.44 -7.16
N VAL A 730 30.82 2.31 -6.54
CA VAL A 730 31.67 1.77 -5.46
C VAL A 730 32.96 1.16 -5.99
N LYS A 731 32.93 0.52 -7.17
CA LYS A 731 34.16 0.04 -7.81
C LYS A 731 35.08 1.18 -8.22
N ALA A 732 34.53 2.30 -8.69
CA ALA A 732 35.33 3.49 -8.98
C ALA A 732 35.98 4.07 -7.72
N ALA A 733 35.30 3.99 -6.57
CA ALA A 733 35.85 4.42 -5.29
C ALA A 733 36.94 3.47 -4.75
N CYS A 734 36.81 2.16 -4.97
CA CYS A 734 37.72 1.13 -4.47
C CYS A 734 38.16 0.15 -5.58
N PRO A 735 39.01 0.57 -6.54
CA PRO A 735 39.33 -0.23 -7.74
C PRO A 735 40.24 -1.43 -7.49
N GLY A 736 40.69 -1.64 -6.24
CA GLY A 736 41.70 -2.65 -5.89
C GLY A 736 41.20 -4.10 -5.84
N TYR A 737 39.88 -4.32 -5.89
CA TYR A 737 39.27 -5.65 -5.70
C TYR A 737 38.44 -6.08 -6.90
N GLN A 738 38.48 -7.37 -7.24
CA GLN A 738 37.54 -7.97 -8.17
C GLN A 738 36.16 -8.08 -7.52
N VAL A 739 35.13 -7.58 -8.21
CA VAL A 739 33.73 -7.70 -7.76
C VAL A 739 33.15 -9.00 -8.32
N VAL A 740 32.62 -9.82 -7.42
CA VAL A 740 32.05 -11.13 -7.73
C VAL A 740 30.58 -11.16 -7.30
N VAL A 741 29.74 -11.80 -8.12
CA VAL A 741 28.31 -12.01 -7.83
C VAL A 741 27.93 -13.47 -8.04
N GLU A 742 27.02 -13.98 -7.20
CA GLU A 742 26.53 -15.37 -7.24
C GLU A 742 25.02 -15.49 -7.57
N PRO A 743 24.51 -14.97 -8.70
CA PRO A 743 23.08 -15.01 -8.99
C PRO A 743 22.63 -16.43 -9.39
N GLY A 744 21.53 -16.89 -8.78
CA GLY A 744 20.85 -18.14 -9.16
C GLY A 744 19.46 -17.85 -9.71
N ARG A 745 18.51 -17.55 -8.82
CA ARG A 745 17.09 -17.37 -9.15
C ARG A 745 16.83 -16.39 -10.30
N TYR A 746 17.48 -15.22 -10.25
CA TYR A 746 17.31 -14.17 -11.24
C TYR A 746 17.57 -14.64 -12.68
N VAL A 747 18.53 -15.55 -12.86
CA VAL A 747 18.97 -16.02 -14.17
C VAL A 747 17.98 -16.99 -14.81
N VAL A 748 17.35 -17.84 -13.99
CA VAL A 748 16.62 -19.01 -14.50
C VAL A 748 15.14 -19.06 -14.14
N ALA A 749 14.65 -18.28 -13.17
CA ALA A 749 13.25 -18.38 -12.71
C ALA A 749 12.25 -18.14 -13.85
N GLU A 750 12.31 -16.97 -14.48
CA GLU A 750 11.42 -16.59 -15.59
C GLU A 750 11.68 -17.41 -16.86
N ALA A 751 12.79 -18.14 -16.95
CA ALA A 751 13.11 -18.97 -18.12
C ALA A 751 12.40 -20.31 -18.13
N GLY A 752 11.80 -20.75 -17.01
CA GLY A 752 11.18 -22.07 -16.91
C GLY A 752 9.69 -22.02 -16.62
N VAL A 753 8.95 -22.96 -17.21
CA VAL A 753 7.53 -23.20 -16.93
C VAL A 753 7.30 -24.67 -16.58
N LEU A 754 6.30 -24.94 -15.77
CA LEU A 754 5.82 -26.30 -15.49
C LEU A 754 4.47 -26.50 -16.16
N LEU A 755 4.39 -27.47 -17.06
CA LEU A 755 3.18 -27.88 -17.76
C LEU A 755 2.51 -29.02 -17.01
N LEU A 756 1.20 -28.89 -16.80
CA LEU A 756 0.35 -29.82 -16.06
C LEU A 756 -0.92 -30.09 -16.87
N SER A 757 -1.54 -31.25 -16.66
CA SER A 757 -2.87 -31.55 -17.18
C SER A 757 -3.92 -31.41 -16.10
N VAL A 758 -5.06 -30.80 -16.44
CA VAL A 758 -6.23 -30.77 -15.57
C VAL A 758 -6.81 -32.18 -15.46
N THR A 759 -7.00 -32.63 -14.22
CA THR A 759 -7.59 -33.95 -13.92
C THR A 759 -9.07 -33.84 -13.56
N GLN A 760 -9.47 -32.78 -12.87
CA GLN A 760 -10.85 -32.59 -12.43
C GLN A 760 -11.12 -31.12 -12.09
N VAL A 761 -12.37 -30.70 -12.26
CA VAL A 761 -12.86 -29.39 -11.80
C VAL A 761 -14.05 -29.62 -10.87
N VAL A 762 -13.94 -29.12 -9.64
CA VAL A 762 -14.91 -29.42 -8.57
C VAL A 762 -15.36 -28.14 -7.90
N GLU A 763 -16.66 -28.04 -7.61
CA GLU A 763 -17.23 -27.04 -6.71
C GLU A 763 -17.62 -27.71 -5.39
N LYS A 764 -17.21 -27.11 -4.27
CA LYS A 764 -17.59 -27.55 -2.94
C LYS A 764 -17.84 -26.34 -2.06
N ASP A 765 -19.10 -26.18 -1.63
CA ASP A 765 -19.54 -25.11 -0.73
C ASP A 765 -19.17 -23.70 -1.24
N GLY A 766 -19.29 -23.49 -2.56
CA GLY A 766 -18.95 -22.24 -3.24
C GLY A 766 -17.46 -22.06 -3.56
N VAL A 767 -16.59 -23.00 -3.17
CA VAL A 767 -15.16 -22.98 -3.54
C VAL A 767 -14.92 -23.85 -4.76
N HIS A 768 -14.46 -23.22 -5.83
CA HIS A 768 -14.09 -23.90 -7.08
C HIS A 768 -12.62 -24.32 -7.06
N ARG A 769 -12.34 -25.56 -7.45
CA ARG A 769 -11.00 -26.15 -7.51
C ARG A 769 -10.72 -26.77 -8.85
N ILE A 770 -9.48 -26.62 -9.31
CA ILE A 770 -8.92 -27.34 -10.45
C ILE A 770 -7.84 -28.27 -9.91
N GLY A 771 -8.02 -29.58 -10.09
CA GLY A 771 -7.01 -30.58 -9.77
C GLY A 771 -6.04 -30.75 -10.93
N ALA A 772 -4.74 -30.71 -10.66
CA ALA A 772 -3.68 -31.00 -11.62
C ALA A 772 -3.10 -32.40 -11.42
N ASP A 773 -2.43 -32.94 -12.44
CA ASP A 773 -1.77 -34.25 -12.42
C ASP A 773 -0.46 -34.29 -11.61
N ALA A 774 -0.01 -33.14 -11.11
CA ALA A 774 1.06 -33.02 -10.15
C ALA A 774 0.81 -31.91 -9.12
N GLY A 775 1.54 -31.97 -8.00
CA GLY A 775 1.37 -31.07 -6.87
C GLY A 775 2.70 -30.63 -6.26
N MET A 776 2.74 -30.52 -4.94
CA MET A 776 3.90 -30.15 -4.12
C MET A 776 5.12 -31.05 -4.34
N ASN A 777 4.92 -32.28 -4.84
CA ASN A 777 6.00 -33.19 -5.21
C ASN A 777 6.74 -32.73 -6.48
N ALA A 778 6.05 -32.03 -7.40
CA ALA A 778 6.63 -31.50 -8.63
C ALA A 778 7.08 -30.03 -8.47
N LEU A 779 6.33 -29.23 -7.70
CA LEU A 779 6.67 -27.84 -7.38
C LEU A 779 6.43 -27.58 -5.89
N MET A 780 7.49 -27.70 -5.09
CA MET A 780 7.40 -27.62 -3.62
C MET A 780 7.31 -26.18 -3.08
N ARG A 781 7.65 -25.18 -3.90
CA ARG A 781 7.80 -23.79 -3.46
C ARG A 781 6.51 -23.20 -2.86
N PRO A 782 5.32 -23.37 -3.45
CA PRO A 782 4.07 -22.93 -2.83
C PRO A 782 3.88 -23.50 -1.42
N SER A 783 4.12 -24.80 -1.21
CA SER A 783 3.89 -25.44 0.08
C SER A 783 4.92 -25.08 1.18
N ILE A 784 6.16 -24.72 0.82
CA ILE A 784 7.23 -24.43 1.80
C ILE A 784 7.41 -22.93 2.06
N TYR A 785 7.20 -22.10 1.04
CA TYR A 785 7.51 -20.68 1.04
C TYR A 785 6.29 -19.79 0.81
N ASP A 786 5.08 -20.36 0.64
CA ASP A 786 3.90 -19.66 0.15
C ASP A 786 4.20 -18.90 -1.16
N ALA A 787 5.11 -19.47 -1.98
CA ALA A 787 5.60 -18.83 -3.19
C ALA A 787 4.48 -18.71 -4.22
N TRP A 788 4.30 -17.50 -4.74
CA TRP A 788 3.36 -17.25 -5.82
C TRP A 788 3.98 -17.62 -7.16
N HIS A 789 3.22 -18.34 -7.99
CA HIS A 789 3.52 -18.57 -9.41
C HIS A 789 2.27 -18.26 -10.24
N GLY A 790 2.48 -17.72 -11.44
CA GLY A 790 1.41 -17.44 -12.40
C GLY A 790 0.87 -18.74 -12.93
N ILE A 791 -0.45 -18.93 -12.89
CA ILE A 791 -1.09 -20.14 -13.42
C ILE A 791 -2.03 -19.72 -14.54
N HIS A 792 -1.85 -20.32 -15.71
CA HIS A 792 -2.57 -20.00 -16.92
C HIS A 792 -3.10 -21.28 -17.57
N ASN A 793 -4.29 -21.23 -18.18
CA ASN A 793 -4.79 -22.32 -19.00
C ASN A 793 -4.37 -22.09 -20.46
N LEU A 794 -3.43 -22.89 -20.95
CA LEU A 794 -2.91 -22.78 -22.33
C LEU A 794 -3.86 -23.37 -23.37
N SER A 795 -4.83 -24.20 -22.99
CA SER A 795 -5.80 -24.75 -23.93
C SER A 795 -6.86 -23.72 -24.36
N ARG A 796 -7.07 -22.67 -23.55
CA ARG A 796 -8.15 -21.70 -23.74
C ARG A 796 -7.67 -20.32 -24.22
N PRO A 797 -8.50 -19.51 -24.90
CA PRO A 797 -8.16 -18.14 -25.27
C PRO A 797 -7.88 -17.26 -24.04
N ALA A 798 -6.94 -16.30 -24.17
CA ALA A 798 -6.57 -15.41 -23.08
C ALA A 798 -7.67 -14.41 -22.68
N ASP A 799 -8.59 -14.12 -23.59
CA ASP A 799 -9.75 -13.23 -23.40
C ASP A 799 -11.03 -13.96 -22.96
N ALA A 800 -10.93 -15.26 -22.66
CA ALA A 800 -12.06 -16.04 -22.18
C ALA A 800 -12.59 -15.48 -20.84
N PRO A 801 -13.92 -15.56 -20.58
CA PRO A 801 -14.47 -15.18 -19.29
C PRO A 801 -13.80 -15.97 -18.17
N THR A 802 -13.39 -15.29 -17.10
CA THR A 802 -12.67 -15.93 -16.00
C THR A 802 -13.51 -16.06 -14.73
N ARG A 803 -13.14 -17.04 -13.90
CA ARG A 803 -13.61 -17.23 -12.52
C ARG A 803 -12.41 -17.55 -11.63
N VAL A 804 -12.58 -17.34 -10.33
CA VAL A 804 -11.58 -17.65 -9.31
C VAL A 804 -11.60 -19.14 -8.96
N PHE A 805 -10.44 -19.80 -9.03
CA PHE A 805 -10.22 -21.20 -8.66
C PHE A 805 -9.02 -21.36 -7.72
N ASP A 806 -9.06 -22.35 -6.84
CA ASP A 806 -7.83 -22.89 -6.23
C ASP A 806 -7.27 -24.01 -7.12
N VAL A 807 -5.98 -23.98 -7.41
CA VAL A 807 -5.28 -25.01 -8.20
C VAL A 807 -4.52 -25.92 -7.25
N VAL A 808 -4.90 -27.20 -7.22
CA VAL A 808 -4.43 -28.19 -6.25
C VAL A 808 -3.80 -29.39 -6.95
N GLY A 809 -2.91 -30.07 -6.24
CA GLY A 809 -2.31 -31.31 -6.73
C GLY A 809 -3.05 -32.57 -6.25
N PRO A 810 -2.54 -33.76 -6.62
CA PRO A 810 -3.15 -35.05 -6.30
C PRO A 810 -2.47 -35.77 -5.10
N ILE A 811 -1.72 -35.04 -4.26
CA ILE A 811 -1.11 -35.53 -3.01
C ILE A 811 -2.13 -35.41 -1.88
N CYS A 812 -2.21 -36.45 -1.04
CA CYS A 812 -3.07 -36.48 0.14
C CYS A 812 -2.45 -35.67 1.29
N GLU A 813 -2.28 -34.37 1.08
CA GLU A 813 -1.76 -33.42 2.07
C GLU A 813 -2.52 -32.09 1.94
N SER A 814 -2.83 -31.46 3.06
CA SER A 814 -3.60 -30.20 3.04
C SER A 814 -2.80 -29.04 2.42
N GLY A 815 -1.47 -29.15 2.45
CA GLY A 815 -0.55 -28.21 1.81
C GLY A 815 -0.32 -28.45 0.32
N ASP A 816 -1.00 -29.41 -0.32
CA ASP A 816 -0.86 -29.68 -1.74
C ASP A 816 -1.67 -28.71 -2.62
N VAL A 817 -1.29 -27.44 -2.52
CA VAL A 817 -1.89 -26.35 -3.27
C VAL A 817 -0.81 -25.66 -4.09
N LEU A 818 -1.00 -25.59 -5.40
CA LEU A 818 -0.09 -24.91 -6.32
C LEU A 818 -0.39 -23.41 -6.42
N GLY A 819 -1.66 -23.02 -6.22
CA GLY A 819 -2.03 -21.61 -6.15
C GLY A 819 -3.47 -21.39 -5.68
N HIS A 820 -3.64 -20.42 -4.79
CA HIS A 820 -4.95 -20.00 -4.30
C HIS A 820 -5.53 -18.86 -5.15
N ALA A 821 -6.86 -18.79 -5.24
CA ALA A 821 -7.59 -17.67 -5.83
C ALA A 821 -7.05 -17.20 -7.20
N ARG A 822 -6.85 -18.14 -8.13
CA ARG A 822 -6.37 -17.88 -9.49
C ARG A 822 -7.54 -17.59 -10.43
N ALA A 823 -7.48 -16.47 -11.14
CA ALA A 823 -8.43 -16.15 -12.20
C ALA A 823 -8.10 -17.01 -13.44
N LEU A 824 -8.95 -17.99 -13.73
CA LEU A 824 -8.79 -18.92 -14.85
C LEU A 824 -10.10 -18.98 -15.67
N PRO A 825 -10.05 -19.38 -16.96
CA PRO A 825 -11.23 -19.50 -17.80
C PRO A 825 -12.36 -20.33 -17.15
N VAL A 826 -13.59 -19.83 -17.20
CA VAL A 826 -14.78 -20.49 -16.62
C VAL A 826 -14.98 -21.89 -17.18
N ASP A 827 -14.65 -22.08 -18.45
CA ASP A 827 -14.82 -23.32 -19.19
C ASP A 827 -13.56 -24.22 -19.12
N THR A 828 -12.74 -24.07 -18.07
CA THR A 828 -11.63 -25.01 -17.82
C THR A 828 -12.21 -26.39 -17.50
N GLU A 829 -11.71 -27.42 -18.17
CA GLU A 829 -12.19 -28.80 -18.03
C GLU A 829 -11.03 -29.82 -17.97
N GLU A 830 -11.36 -31.10 -17.77
CA GLU A 830 -10.39 -32.21 -17.82
C GLU A 830 -9.59 -32.20 -19.14
N ASP A 831 -8.32 -32.62 -19.07
CA ASP A 831 -7.35 -32.62 -20.17
C ASP A 831 -6.88 -31.24 -20.68
N ASP A 832 -7.40 -30.13 -20.13
CA ASP A 832 -6.80 -28.81 -20.39
C ASP A 832 -5.36 -28.74 -19.87
N VAL A 833 -4.50 -28.03 -20.60
CA VAL A 833 -3.09 -27.85 -20.21
C VAL A 833 -2.96 -26.58 -19.38
N LEU A 834 -2.52 -26.73 -18.13
CA LEU A 834 -2.11 -25.62 -17.29
C LEU A 834 -0.63 -25.35 -17.45
N LEU A 835 -0.26 -24.07 -17.45
CA LEU A 835 1.11 -23.58 -17.34
C LEU A 835 1.28 -22.89 -16.00
N VAL A 836 2.29 -23.32 -15.25
CA VAL A 836 2.79 -22.63 -14.05
C VAL A 836 4.06 -21.87 -14.44
N ALA A 837 3.99 -20.55 -14.44
CA ALA A 837 5.06 -19.63 -14.84
C ALA A 837 6.16 -19.49 -13.78
N ASP A 838 7.31 -18.97 -14.21
CA ASP A 838 8.46 -18.62 -13.37
C ASP A 838 9.02 -19.77 -12.52
N ALA A 839 8.84 -21.00 -12.99
CA ALA A 839 9.16 -22.24 -12.30
C ALA A 839 10.58 -22.75 -12.59
N GLY A 840 11.40 -21.96 -13.30
CA GLY A 840 12.73 -22.39 -13.74
C GLY A 840 13.79 -22.43 -12.64
N ALA A 841 13.54 -21.80 -11.48
CA ALA A 841 14.44 -21.82 -10.33
C ALA A 841 13.78 -22.53 -9.15
N TYR A 842 14.48 -23.50 -8.55
CA TYR A 842 14.00 -24.26 -7.40
C TYR A 842 12.67 -25.01 -7.66
N GLY A 843 12.38 -25.31 -8.93
CA GLY A 843 11.30 -26.19 -9.37
C GLY A 843 11.77 -27.64 -9.33
N MET A 844 12.21 -28.17 -10.48
CA MET A 844 12.65 -29.56 -10.62
C MET A 844 13.72 -30.00 -9.61
N VAL A 845 14.67 -29.13 -9.26
CA VAL A 845 15.73 -29.44 -8.26
C VAL A 845 15.19 -29.75 -6.86
N MET A 846 13.97 -29.29 -6.53
CA MET A 846 13.25 -29.61 -5.29
C MET A 846 12.15 -30.67 -5.50
N ALA A 847 11.96 -31.15 -6.73
CA ALA A 847 10.99 -32.19 -7.03
C ALA A 847 11.42 -33.52 -6.40
N ASN A 848 10.44 -34.32 -6.01
CA ASN A 848 10.67 -35.57 -5.28
C ASN A 848 9.61 -36.61 -5.62
N THR A 849 9.87 -37.84 -5.22
CA THR A 849 9.01 -39.00 -5.46
C THR A 849 8.08 -39.30 -4.28
N TYR A 850 7.66 -38.28 -3.52
CA TYR A 850 6.68 -38.46 -2.44
C TYR A 850 5.39 -39.11 -2.98
N ASN A 851 4.82 -40.03 -2.20
CA ASN A 851 3.77 -40.96 -2.64
C ASN A 851 4.13 -41.81 -3.87
N LEU A 852 5.43 -42.09 -4.09
CA LEU A 852 5.96 -42.86 -5.22
C LEU A 852 5.58 -42.29 -6.59
N ARG A 853 5.30 -40.99 -6.68
CA ARG A 853 5.04 -40.32 -7.95
C ARG A 853 6.33 -40.13 -8.73
N ALA A 854 6.25 -40.21 -10.05
CA ALA A 854 7.39 -39.95 -10.93
C ALA A 854 7.82 -38.48 -10.84
N LEU A 855 9.10 -38.23 -11.07
CA LEU A 855 9.59 -36.86 -11.27
C LEU A 855 9.08 -36.32 -12.61
N PRO A 856 8.83 -35.00 -12.73
CA PRO A 856 8.53 -34.37 -14.01
C PRO A 856 9.63 -34.61 -15.04
N ALA A 857 9.25 -34.62 -16.32
CA ALA A 857 10.23 -34.57 -17.41
C ALA A 857 10.80 -33.15 -17.56
N GLU A 858 11.97 -33.02 -18.18
CA GLU A 858 12.62 -31.72 -18.46
C GLU A 858 12.95 -31.61 -19.95
N ASP A 859 12.58 -30.50 -20.58
CA ASP A 859 13.00 -30.13 -21.94
C ASP A 859 13.59 -28.72 -21.97
N VAL A 860 14.37 -28.46 -23.01
CA VAL A 860 14.87 -27.12 -23.35
C VAL A 860 14.34 -26.71 -24.73
N ILE A 861 14.05 -25.43 -24.87
CA ILE A 861 13.67 -24.80 -26.13
C ILE A 861 14.49 -23.52 -26.35
N GLU A 862 14.65 -23.20 -27.63
CA GLU A 862 15.19 -21.92 -28.12
C GLU A 862 14.09 -21.14 -28.84
#